data_AF-A0A7K1ACJ9-F1
#
_entry.id   AF-A0A7K1ACJ9-F1
#
_cell.length_a   1.000
_cell.length_b   1.000
_cell.length_c   1.000
_cell.angle_alpha   90.00
_cell.angle_beta   90.00
_cell.angle_gamma   90.00
#
_symmetry.space_group_name_H-M   'P 1'
#
loop_
_entity.id
_entity.type
_entity.pdbx_description
1 polymer ?
#
loop_
_entity_poly.entity_id
_entity_poly.type
_entity_poly.pdbx_seq_one_letter_code
_entity_poly.pdbx_strand_id
1 'polypeptide(L)'
;EHVAQIITFGTIKARNAVRDAARVLGHPYAMGDRLAKAMPPLVMGRDTPLKYCLELNDKYADGYRAAQELRDLYESDDEIRHVVDVAKGLEGLKRSVGIHAAAVVISKNPLTDYLPLQRRPETGKSLEAGQITTQFDMHGVEELGLLKMDFLGLRNLDVITDANSLIQIDHPDFDVDKISFDDQATFELLARGDTMGVFQLESAPMQQLLRAMAPTSFEDVSAVIALYRPGPMSVNMHNDFADRKNGRKKVVYFHPDAEEVLGDTYGLMIYQESVMRVAQRFAGYTLAEADNLRKACGKKERALMEKERSKFELGCETSGYGSELGKQLFDIIENFADYAFNKSHSFGYGHICYQTAFLKANYPMQYFAALLTSVKDNLEKAAGYLVDARNSGITLGPPNINVSEVDFTPLVTERVIYFGLSAIKGIGQAICERIVSERAMNGPFGSFHDFAMRVPADCLNKKSIESFIKAGAFDGLGHPRQGLMAIYESIISDSLARRSDADQGVMSLFDVFDSEQGAKVNLDIPIPDMEFEKSVKLKFEKEVLGLYISDHPLFGLEGMLRKHATSTTSGLEDLDSGAIVTLAGIITKVERKVTKKGSALAIIQLEDLYGSVELTVFSKTLLTHGHKIIEDGLVAVKCRYERNEDRISIQSLEFTPLTISHRQEELRLNLPAVALDPETVARLKGILSSYPGSSYVFLHIGDAKILKLGEEFLVDIDRVIPPLRVAFGASVIM
;
A
#
# COMPACT_ATOMS: atom_id res chain seq x y z
N GLU A 1 30.19 -25.99 4.05
CA GLU A 1 31.45 -26.25 3.33
C GLU A 1 31.33 -26.01 1.82
N HIS A 2 30.27 -26.49 1.17
CA HIS A 2 30.08 -26.39 -0.29
C HIS A 2 29.11 -25.29 -0.75
N VAL A 3 28.44 -24.63 0.19
CA VAL A 3 27.43 -23.60 -0.09
C VAL A 3 27.67 -22.41 0.82
N ALA A 4 27.62 -21.20 0.27
CA ALA A 4 27.70 -19.95 1.02
C ALA A 4 26.90 -18.84 0.32
N GLN A 5 26.43 -17.86 1.09
CA GLN A 5 25.87 -16.63 0.53
C GLN A 5 27.00 -15.78 -0.07
N ILE A 6 26.71 -14.98 -1.10
CA ILE A 6 27.70 -14.08 -1.68
C ILE A 6 27.72 -12.75 -0.92
N ILE A 7 28.91 -12.21 -0.64
CA ILE A 7 29.06 -10.90 -0.02
C ILE A 7 28.75 -9.76 -1.00
N THR A 8 28.28 -8.65 -0.46
CA THR A 8 28.17 -7.38 -1.17
C THR A 8 28.94 -6.31 -0.43
N PHE A 9 29.49 -5.35 -1.18
CA PHE A 9 30.18 -4.22 -0.60
C PHE A 9 29.38 -2.95 -0.81
N GLY A 10 28.97 -2.32 0.30
CA GLY A 10 28.37 -1.00 0.30
C GLY A 10 29.42 0.03 -0.10
N THR A 11 29.29 0.59 -1.30
CA THR A 11 30.15 1.66 -1.81
C THR A 11 29.60 3.03 -1.38
N ILE A 12 30.46 3.95 -0.96
CA ILE A 12 30.07 5.32 -0.65
C ILE A 12 29.73 6.04 -1.97
N LYS A 13 28.44 6.38 -2.15
CA LYS A 13 27.95 7.19 -3.28
C LYS A 13 28.07 8.69 -3.00
N ALA A 14 28.08 9.53 -4.03
CA ALA A 14 28.29 10.98 -3.95
C ALA A 14 27.52 11.69 -2.82
N ARG A 15 26.19 11.49 -2.69
CA ARG A 15 25.38 12.12 -1.63
C ARG A 15 25.78 11.67 -0.22
N ASN A 16 26.20 10.42 -0.05
CA ASN A 16 26.68 9.94 1.23
C ASN A 16 28.12 10.38 1.49
N ALA A 17 28.95 10.52 0.45
CA ALA A 17 30.30 11.02 0.57
C ALA A 17 30.31 12.44 1.16
N VAL A 18 29.45 13.35 0.68
CA VAL A 18 29.36 14.72 1.23
C VAL A 18 28.83 14.76 2.67
N ARG A 19 27.88 13.88 3.04
CA ARG A 19 27.39 13.76 4.43
C ARG A 19 28.46 13.20 5.36
N ASP A 20 29.17 12.17 4.92
CA ASP A 20 30.22 11.53 5.71
C ASP A 20 31.42 12.46 5.87
N ALA A 21 31.83 13.18 4.82
CA ALA A 21 32.88 14.20 4.89
C ALA A 21 32.52 15.33 5.87
N ALA A 22 31.32 15.89 5.79
CA ALA A 22 30.86 16.93 6.72
C ALA A 22 30.91 16.46 8.18
N ARG A 23 30.49 15.22 8.44
CA ARG A 23 30.49 14.62 9.77
C ARG A 23 31.91 14.39 10.30
N VAL A 24 32.83 13.90 9.48
CA VAL A 24 34.23 13.63 9.88
C VAL A 24 34.97 14.94 10.17
N LEU A 25 34.66 16.01 9.43
CA LEU A 25 35.20 17.35 9.65
C LEU A 25 34.55 18.09 10.84
N GLY A 26 33.59 17.46 11.54
CA GLY A 26 32.98 18.01 12.75
C GLY A 26 31.86 19.02 12.50
N HIS A 27 31.34 19.14 11.27
CA HIS A 27 30.24 20.04 10.96
C HIS A 27 28.88 19.48 11.41
N PRO A 28 27.88 20.35 11.68
CA PRO A 28 26.52 19.92 12.01
C PRO A 28 25.87 19.10 10.89
N TYR A 29 24.98 18.16 11.26
CA TYR A 29 24.23 17.32 10.31
C TYR A 29 23.56 18.11 9.17
N ALA A 30 23.05 19.31 9.49
CA ALA A 30 22.38 20.19 8.54
C ALA A 30 23.28 20.59 7.35
N MET A 31 24.60 20.71 7.55
CA MET A 31 25.54 21.05 6.46
C MET A 31 25.64 19.91 5.45
N GLY A 32 25.88 18.69 5.93
CA GLY A 32 25.94 17.50 5.08
C GLY A 32 24.63 17.25 4.34
N ASP A 33 23.49 17.46 5.00
CA ASP A 33 22.18 17.30 4.36
C ASP A 33 21.88 18.40 3.33
N ARG A 34 22.31 19.65 3.57
CA ARG A 34 22.23 20.74 2.60
C ARG A 34 22.99 20.41 1.31
N LEU A 35 24.25 19.96 1.44
CA LEU A 35 25.08 19.58 0.28
C LEU A 35 24.50 18.37 -0.44
N ALA A 36 24.06 17.36 0.31
CA ALA A 36 23.42 16.20 -0.30
C ALA A 36 22.16 16.57 -1.07
N LYS A 37 21.38 17.57 -0.64
CA LYS A 37 20.18 18.05 -1.36
C LYS A 37 20.51 18.89 -2.60
N ALA A 38 21.63 19.62 -2.60
CA ALA A 38 22.12 20.39 -3.75
C ALA A 38 22.67 19.51 -4.90
N MET A 39 22.89 18.22 -4.64
CA MET A 39 23.29 17.25 -5.67
C MET A 39 22.18 17.04 -6.72
N PRO A 40 22.54 16.77 -7.99
CA PRO A 40 21.60 16.44 -9.07
C PRO A 40 20.63 15.32 -8.70
N PRO A 41 19.40 15.31 -9.26
CA PRO A 41 18.46 14.21 -9.09
C PRO A 41 19.07 12.88 -9.56
N LEU A 42 18.58 11.78 -8.99
CA LEU A 42 19.04 10.44 -9.35
C LEU A 42 18.56 10.11 -10.76
N VAL A 43 19.47 9.69 -11.63
CA VAL A 43 19.11 9.16 -12.95
C VAL A 43 19.09 7.65 -12.85
N MET A 44 17.91 7.03 -13.03
CA MET A 44 17.72 5.59 -12.88
C MET A 44 18.25 5.06 -11.53
N GLY A 45 18.01 5.81 -10.45
CA GLY A 45 18.44 5.44 -9.09
C GLY A 45 19.96 5.58 -8.82
N ARG A 46 20.71 6.22 -9.73
CA ARG A 46 22.16 6.44 -9.59
C ARG A 46 22.46 7.92 -9.41
N ASP A 47 23.37 8.23 -8.49
CA ASP A 47 23.92 9.57 -8.33
C ASP A 47 24.80 9.92 -9.52
N THR A 48 24.81 11.20 -9.90
CA THR A 48 25.89 11.74 -10.72
C THR A 48 27.16 11.74 -9.86
N PRO A 49 28.28 11.15 -10.32
CA PRO A 49 29.52 11.16 -9.53
C PRO A 49 29.95 12.58 -9.18
N LEU A 50 30.52 12.76 -7.99
CA LEU A 50 30.80 14.10 -7.44
C LEU A 50 31.76 14.88 -8.34
N LYS A 51 32.75 14.20 -8.94
CA LYS A 51 33.66 14.76 -9.94
C LYS A 51 32.90 15.43 -11.10
N TYR A 52 31.92 14.73 -11.66
CA TYR A 52 31.16 15.22 -12.83
C TYR A 52 30.05 16.21 -12.48
N CYS A 53 29.84 16.48 -11.19
CA CYS A 53 29.04 17.64 -10.76
C CYS A 53 29.85 18.95 -10.91
N LEU A 54 31.18 18.87 -10.89
CA LEU A 54 32.07 20.04 -11.01
C LEU A 54 32.76 20.14 -12.37
N GLU A 55 32.92 19.02 -13.08
CA GLU A 55 33.58 18.94 -14.39
C GLU A 55 32.61 18.45 -15.47
N LEU A 56 32.58 19.10 -16.62
CA LEU A 56 31.74 18.69 -17.75
C LEU A 56 32.27 17.37 -18.36
N ASN A 57 31.37 16.43 -18.59
CA ASN A 57 31.65 15.18 -19.29
C ASN A 57 30.44 14.80 -20.15
N ASP A 58 30.67 14.36 -21.40
CA ASP A 58 29.60 14.05 -22.34
C ASP A 58 28.61 13.00 -21.81
N LYS A 59 29.08 12.04 -21.01
CA LYS A 59 28.25 11.00 -20.41
C LYS A 59 27.37 11.51 -19.27
N TYR A 60 27.78 12.58 -18.58
CA TYR A 60 27.11 13.12 -17.40
C TYR A 60 26.69 14.59 -17.58
N ALA A 61 26.47 15.02 -18.83
CA ALA A 61 26.20 16.41 -19.16
C ALA A 61 24.95 16.96 -18.43
N ASP A 62 23.89 16.16 -18.34
CA ASP A 62 22.65 16.58 -17.66
C ASP A 62 22.86 16.70 -16.14
N GLY A 63 23.59 15.76 -15.54
CA GLY A 63 23.98 15.82 -14.13
C GLY A 63 24.84 17.05 -13.83
N TYR A 64 25.79 17.38 -14.70
CA TYR A 64 26.55 18.62 -14.61
C TYR A 64 25.63 19.84 -14.68
N ARG A 65 24.70 19.94 -15.65
CA ARG A 65 23.78 21.09 -15.73
C ARG A 65 22.91 21.22 -14.48
N ALA A 66 22.43 20.11 -13.93
CA ALA A 66 21.61 20.09 -12.71
C ALA A 66 22.39 20.41 -11.43
N ALA A 67 23.72 20.30 -11.42
CA ALA A 67 24.58 20.54 -10.25
C ALA A 67 24.97 22.01 -10.03
N GLN A 68 24.27 22.98 -10.64
CA GLN A 68 24.66 24.40 -10.55
C GLN A 68 24.67 24.92 -9.11
N GLU A 69 23.65 24.60 -8.30
CA GLU A 69 23.59 25.02 -6.89
C GLU A 69 24.80 24.50 -6.09
N LEU A 70 25.22 23.25 -6.32
CA LEU A 70 26.39 22.67 -5.66
C LEU A 70 27.68 23.41 -6.06
N ARG A 71 27.84 23.76 -7.34
CA ARG A 71 29.00 24.52 -7.81
C ARG A 71 29.04 25.93 -7.21
N ASP A 72 27.90 26.61 -7.17
CA ASP A 72 27.81 27.95 -6.57
C ASP A 72 28.22 27.91 -5.09
N LEU A 73 27.77 26.89 -4.35
CA LEU A 73 28.17 26.67 -2.95
C LEU A 73 29.66 26.34 -2.80
N TYR A 74 30.22 25.54 -3.72
CA TYR A 74 31.63 25.20 -3.75
C TYR A 74 32.55 26.40 -4.04
N GLU A 75 32.08 27.34 -4.85
CA GLU A 75 32.82 28.57 -5.19
C GLU A 75 32.68 29.65 -4.12
N SER A 76 31.53 29.76 -3.45
CA SER A 76 31.25 30.86 -2.52
C SER A 76 31.61 30.60 -1.05
N ASP A 77 31.77 29.35 -0.63
CA ASP A 77 31.97 28.98 0.78
C ASP A 77 33.17 28.02 0.94
N ASP A 78 34.22 28.50 1.62
CA ASP A 78 35.46 27.75 1.80
C ASP A 78 35.29 26.49 2.69
N GLU A 79 34.37 26.51 3.66
CA GLU A 79 34.06 25.32 4.47
C GLU A 79 33.40 24.26 3.60
N ILE A 80 32.43 24.67 2.77
CA ILE A 80 31.77 23.77 1.80
C ILE A 80 32.78 23.21 0.80
N ARG A 81 33.67 24.06 0.28
CA ARG A 81 34.73 23.61 -0.63
C ARG A 81 35.57 22.51 0.01
N HIS A 82 35.99 22.70 1.26
CA HIS A 82 36.76 21.71 2.00
C HIS A 82 36.00 20.40 2.18
N VAL A 83 34.71 20.46 2.54
CA VAL A 83 33.85 19.27 2.67
C VAL A 83 33.74 18.50 1.35
N VAL A 84 33.50 19.21 0.24
CA VAL A 84 33.36 18.60 -1.09
C VAL A 84 34.68 17.97 -1.55
N ASP A 85 35.81 18.62 -1.29
CA ASP A 85 37.13 18.08 -1.65
C ASP A 85 37.47 16.81 -0.87
N VAL A 86 37.17 16.76 0.43
CA VAL A 86 37.28 15.53 1.21
C VAL A 86 36.32 14.46 0.67
N ALA A 87 35.09 14.83 0.34
CA ALA A 87 34.10 13.89 -0.19
C ALA A 87 34.52 13.24 -1.51
N LYS A 88 35.25 13.94 -2.39
CA LYS A 88 35.81 13.35 -3.63
C LYS A 88 36.75 12.18 -3.34
N GLY A 89 37.51 12.24 -2.24
CA GLY A 89 38.38 11.15 -1.81
C GLY A 89 37.64 9.99 -1.14
N LEU A 90 36.42 10.22 -0.63
CA LEU A 90 35.60 9.20 0.02
C LEU A 90 34.68 8.47 -0.96
N GLU A 91 34.25 9.13 -2.03
CA GLU A 91 33.39 8.52 -3.06
C GLU A 91 34.08 7.29 -3.69
N GLY A 92 33.34 6.18 -3.80
CA GLY A 92 33.85 4.93 -4.38
C GLY A 92 34.54 4.00 -3.39
N LEU A 93 34.85 4.45 -2.17
CA LEU A 93 35.40 3.57 -1.13
C LEU A 93 34.34 2.58 -0.63
N LYS A 94 34.80 1.41 -0.19
CA LYS A 94 33.95 0.39 0.45
C LYS A 94 33.76 0.75 1.92
N ARG A 95 32.51 0.84 2.37
CA ARG A 95 32.13 1.26 3.73
C ARG A 95 31.65 0.10 4.60
N SER A 96 30.89 -0.82 4.04
CA SER A 96 30.25 -1.88 4.79
C SER A 96 30.19 -3.16 3.98
N VAL A 97 30.16 -4.28 4.69
CA VAL A 97 29.86 -5.60 4.12
C VAL A 97 28.39 -5.92 4.35
N GLY A 98 27.74 -6.40 3.32
CA GLY A 98 26.38 -6.93 3.35
C GLY A 98 26.34 -8.32 2.77
N ILE A 99 25.19 -8.97 2.87
CA ILE A 99 24.91 -10.24 2.19
C ILE A 99 24.13 -9.90 0.94
N HIS A 100 24.48 -10.51 -0.19
CA HIS A 100 23.70 -10.37 -1.40
C HIS A 100 22.28 -10.84 -1.12
N ALA A 101 21.29 -10.06 -1.52
CA ALA A 101 19.89 -10.35 -1.23
C ALA A 101 19.34 -11.61 -1.93
N ALA A 102 20.17 -12.33 -2.70
CA ALA A 102 19.73 -13.46 -3.53
C ALA A 102 20.84 -14.45 -3.85
N ALA A 103 22.06 -13.96 -4.12
CA ALA A 103 23.10 -14.78 -4.71
C ALA A 103 23.74 -15.75 -3.70
N VAL A 104 23.71 -17.03 -4.06
CA VAL A 104 24.32 -18.14 -3.35
C VAL A 104 25.33 -18.81 -4.28
N VAL A 105 26.51 -19.14 -3.75
CA VAL A 105 27.51 -19.93 -4.46
C VAL A 105 27.44 -21.39 -4.04
N ILE A 106 27.54 -22.29 -5.02
CA ILE A 106 27.52 -23.74 -4.83
C ILE A 106 28.75 -24.33 -5.53
N SER A 107 29.52 -25.16 -4.83
CA SER A 107 30.73 -25.79 -5.38
C SER A 107 30.77 -27.28 -5.12
N LYS A 108 31.41 -28.03 -6.04
CA LYS A 108 31.62 -29.47 -5.89
C LYS A 108 32.64 -29.79 -4.79
N ASN A 109 33.79 -29.10 -4.79
CA ASN A 109 34.80 -29.19 -3.73
C ASN A 109 34.56 -28.11 -2.66
N PRO A 110 35.19 -28.18 -1.47
CA PRO A 110 35.04 -27.15 -0.44
C PRO A 110 35.28 -25.74 -0.98
N LEU A 111 34.43 -24.78 -0.61
CA LEU A 111 34.54 -23.40 -1.11
C LEU A 111 35.88 -22.75 -0.76
N THR A 112 36.47 -23.16 0.37
CA THR A 112 37.77 -22.68 0.85
C THR A 112 38.94 -23.05 -0.06
N ASP A 113 38.78 -24.01 -0.97
CA ASP A 113 39.79 -24.35 -1.97
C ASP A 113 39.85 -23.29 -3.09
N TYR A 114 38.80 -22.49 -3.25
CA TYR A 114 38.64 -21.50 -4.33
C TYR A 114 38.65 -20.06 -3.82
N LEU A 115 37.97 -19.79 -2.69
CA LEU A 115 37.81 -18.44 -2.16
C LEU A 115 37.75 -18.40 -0.63
N PRO A 116 38.14 -17.28 -0.02
CA PRO A 116 38.00 -17.10 1.41
C PRO A 116 36.53 -16.90 1.81
N LEU A 117 36.16 -17.44 2.98
CA LEU A 117 34.85 -17.28 3.60
C LEU A 117 34.94 -16.39 4.84
N GLN A 118 33.81 -15.82 5.25
CA GLN A 118 33.68 -15.12 6.52
C GLN A 118 32.32 -15.43 7.16
N ARG A 119 32.27 -15.39 8.49
CA ARG A 119 31.00 -15.45 9.25
C ARG A 119 30.58 -14.04 9.62
N ARG A 120 29.32 -13.71 9.36
CA ARG A 120 28.78 -12.40 9.72
C ARG A 120 28.38 -12.38 11.19
N PRO A 121 28.79 -11.37 11.98
CA PRO A 121 28.25 -11.16 13.31
C PRO A 121 26.75 -10.84 13.24
N GLU A 122 25.93 -11.56 13.99
CA GLU A 122 24.49 -11.30 14.14
C GLU A 122 24.20 -10.89 15.59
N THR A 123 23.45 -9.79 15.77
CA THR A 123 23.11 -9.29 17.11
C THR A 123 22.32 -10.34 17.89
N GLY A 124 22.77 -10.68 19.09
CA GLY A 124 22.12 -11.68 19.94
C GLY A 124 22.43 -13.14 19.59
N LYS A 125 23.32 -13.41 18.62
CA LYS A 125 23.80 -14.76 18.28
C LYS A 125 25.31 -14.88 18.44
N SER A 126 25.79 -16.09 18.70
CA SER A 126 27.23 -16.37 18.67
C SER A 126 27.77 -16.26 17.24
N LEU A 127 29.07 -15.98 17.10
CA LEU A 127 29.70 -15.90 15.78
C LEU A 127 29.61 -17.22 15.00
N GLU A 128 29.60 -18.35 15.70
CA GLU A 128 29.45 -19.70 15.12
C GLU A 128 28.06 -19.94 14.51
N ALA A 129 27.03 -19.27 15.03
CA ALA A 129 25.68 -19.29 14.48
C ALA A 129 25.46 -18.25 13.37
N GLY A 130 26.45 -17.39 13.12
CA GLY A 130 26.39 -16.36 12.08
C GLY A 130 26.42 -16.94 10.67
N GLN A 131 25.66 -16.32 9.76
CA GLN A 131 25.63 -16.71 8.35
C GLN A 131 27.01 -16.70 7.70
N ILE A 132 27.28 -17.71 6.88
CA ILE A 132 28.52 -17.87 6.12
C ILE A 132 28.39 -17.14 4.79
N THR A 133 29.37 -16.29 4.50
CA THR A 133 29.45 -15.50 3.27
C THR A 133 30.81 -15.65 2.60
N THR A 134 30.87 -15.48 1.28
CA THR A 134 32.14 -15.31 0.56
C THR A 134 32.86 -14.04 1.00
N GLN A 135 34.15 -13.89 0.69
CA GLN A 135 34.83 -12.58 0.77
C GLN A 135 35.01 -11.92 -0.61
N PHE A 136 34.75 -12.66 -1.69
CA PHE A 136 34.65 -12.10 -3.04
C PHE A 136 33.20 -11.79 -3.39
N ASP A 137 32.99 -10.64 -4.03
CA ASP A 137 31.68 -10.25 -4.52
C ASP A 137 31.25 -11.10 -5.73
N MET A 138 30.04 -10.83 -6.22
CA MET A 138 29.40 -11.58 -7.29
C MET A 138 30.30 -11.75 -8.52
N HIS A 139 30.98 -10.67 -8.96
CA HIS A 139 31.84 -10.73 -10.14
C HIS A 139 33.09 -11.59 -9.89
N GLY A 140 33.74 -11.44 -8.74
CA GLY A 140 34.88 -12.29 -8.39
C GLY A 140 34.50 -13.78 -8.31
N VAL A 141 33.31 -14.11 -7.81
CA VAL A 141 32.81 -15.50 -7.78
C VAL A 141 32.54 -16.03 -9.19
N GLU A 142 31.92 -15.22 -10.06
CA GLU A 142 31.62 -15.60 -11.45
C GLU A 142 32.91 -15.77 -12.29
N GLU A 143 33.90 -14.91 -12.12
CA GLU A 143 35.20 -14.98 -12.81
C GLU A 143 36.00 -16.24 -12.43
N LEU A 144 35.83 -16.76 -11.21
CA LEU A 144 36.40 -18.03 -10.78
C LEU A 144 35.70 -19.26 -11.39
N GLY A 145 34.62 -19.07 -12.14
CA GLY A 145 33.85 -20.14 -12.76
C GLY A 145 33.05 -20.97 -11.78
N LEU A 146 32.74 -20.43 -10.60
CA LEU A 146 31.89 -21.10 -9.62
C LEU A 146 30.42 -20.96 -9.99
N LEU A 147 29.62 -21.99 -9.68
CA LEU A 147 28.18 -21.97 -9.91
C LEU A 147 27.53 -21.00 -8.93
N LYS A 148 26.86 -19.99 -9.49
CA LYS A 148 26.04 -19.03 -8.76
C LYS A 148 24.56 -19.30 -9.05
N MET A 149 23.74 -19.25 -8.02
CA MET A 149 22.28 -19.26 -8.11
C MET A 149 21.70 -18.07 -7.36
N ASP A 150 20.69 -17.42 -7.94
CA ASP A 150 19.99 -16.30 -7.30
C ASP A 150 18.65 -16.79 -6.73
N PHE A 151 18.48 -16.70 -5.40
CA PHE A 151 17.26 -17.01 -4.68
C PHE A 151 16.61 -15.71 -4.20
N LEU A 152 15.66 -15.18 -4.97
CA LEU A 152 15.02 -13.91 -4.65
C LEU A 152 13.82 -14.12 -3.73
N GLY A 153 13.73 -13.33 -2.67
CA GLY A 153 12.49 -13.19 -1.90
C GLY A 153 11.53 -12.25 -2.62
N LEU A 154 10.35 -12.74 -3.01
CA LEU A 154 9.30 -11.92 -3.63
C LEU A 154 8.03 -11.98 -2.78
N ARG A 155 7.74 -10.89 -2.08
CA ARG A 155 6.56 -10.74 -1.20
C ARG A 155 5.24 -11.18 -1.84
N ASN A 156 5.07 -10.97 -3.14
CA ASN A 156 3.81 -11.34 -3.81
C ASN A 156 3.62 -12.85 -3.92
N LEU A 157 4.70 -13.66 -3.88
CA LEU A 157 4.57 -15.11 -3.78
C LEU A 157 4.04 -15.52 -2.40
N ASP A 158 4.45 -14.81 -1.34
CA ASP A 158 3.89 -15.02 0.00
C ASP A 158 2.39 -14.66 0.01
N VAL A 159 2.02 -13.51 -0.58
CA VAL A 159 0.59 -13.11 -0.73
C VAL A 159 -0.22 -14.16 -1.49
N ILE A 160 0.31 -14.68 -2.59
CA ILE A 160 -0.35 -15.73 -3.37
C ILE A 160 -0.51 -17.01 -2.53
N THR A 161 0.53 -17.40 -1.80
CA THR A 161 0.54 -18.60 -0.95
C THR A 161 -0.48 -18.48 0.19
N ASP A 162 -0.52 -17.33 0.86
CA ASP A 162 -1.45 -17.05 1.95
C ASP A 162 -2.90 -17.00 1.42
N ALA A 163 -3.12 -16.32 0.29
CA ALA A 163 -4.45 -16.28 -0.34
C ALA A 163 -4.92 -17.68 -0.76
N ASN A 164 -4.04 -18.49 -1.37
CA ASN A 164 -4.33 -19.87 -1.73
C ASN A 164 -4.72 -20.71 -0.50
N SER A 165 -3.96 -20.58 0.60
CA SER A 165 -4.23 -21.28 1.86
C SER A 165 -5.57 -20.88 2.47
N LEU A 166 -5.90 -19.58 2.45
CA LEU A 166 -7.19 -19.07 2.91
C LEU A 166 -8.36 -19.57 2.04
N ILE A 167 -8.18 -19.66 0.72
CA ILE A 167 -9.20 -20.19 -0.20
C ILE A 167 -9.43 -21.69 0.04
N GLN A 168 -8.36 -22.44 0.32
CA GLN A 168 -8.43 -23.89 0.57
C GLN A 168 -9.22 -24.28 1.83
N ILE A 169 -9.50 -23.34 2.74
CA ILE A 169 -10.39 -23.57 3.88
C ILE A 169 -11.81 -23.93 3.39
N ASP A 170 -12.31 -23.21 2.38
CA ASP A 170 -13.65 -23.43 1.80
C ASP A 170 -13.59 -24.28 0.51
N HIS A 171 -12.46 -24.28 -0.18
CA HIS A 171 -12.24 -24.97 -1.45
C HIS A 171 -10.94 -25.80 -1.43
N PRO A 172 -10.92 -26.97 -0.76
CA PRO A 172 -9.69 -27.74 -0.49
C PRO A 172 -8.86 -28.12 -1.74
N ASP A 173 -9.51 -28.29 -2.89
CA ASP A 173 -8.86 -28.65 -4.15
C ASP A 173 -8.37 -27.45 -4.97
N PHE A 174 -8.58 -26.21 -4.49
CA PHE A 174 -8.11 -25.01 -5.18
C PHE A 174 -6.58 -24.98 -5.23
N ASP A 175 -6.05 -24.63 -6.40
CA ASP A 175 -4.62 -24.51 -6.65
C ASP A 175 -4.39 -23.36 -7.61
N VAL A 176 -3.76 -22.29 -7.11
CA VAL A 176 -3.49 -21.08 -7.88
C VAL A 176 -2.60 -21.32 -9.11
N ASP A 177 -1.82 -22.40 -9.15
CA ASP A 177 -0.98 -22.73 -10.29
C ASP A 177 -1.74 -23.45 -11.42
N LYS A 178 -3.02 -23.81 -11.17
CA LYS A 178 -3.90 -24.49 -12.14
C LYS A 178 -5.03 -23.61 -12.67
N ILE A 179 -5.02 -22.31 -12.37
CA ILE A 179 -6.05 -21.38 -12.84
C ILE A 179 -6.03 -21.24 -14.36
N SER A 180 -7.21 -21.01 -14.95
CA SER A 180 -7.33 -20.77 -16.40
C SER A 180 -6.79 -19.40 -16.79
N PHE A 181 -6.16 -19.28 -17.96
CA PHE A 181 -5.73 -18.00 -18.57
C PHE A 181 -6.85 -17.28 -19.34
N ASP A 182 -8.05 -17.86 -19.39
CA ASP A 182 -9.21 -17.32 -20.11
C ASP A 182 -10.29 -16.78 -19.16
N ASP A 183 -9.93 -16.39 -17.93
CA ASP A 183 -10.89 -15.92 -16.94
C ASP A 183 -11.38 -14.50 -17.24
N GLN A 184 -12.65 -14.40 -17.65
CA GLN A 184 -13.29 -13.15 -18.03
C GLN A 184 -13.32 -12.12 -16.89
N ALA A 185 -13.57 -12.55 -15.65
CA ALA A 185 -13.63 -11.64 -14.50
C ALA A 185 -12.28 -10.96 -14.24
N THR A 186 -11.18 -11.69 -14.43
CA THR A 186 -9.82 -11.17 -14.35
C THR A 186 -9.58 -10.07 -15.38
N PHE A 187 -9.92 -10.32 -16.64
CA PHE A 187 -9.75 -9.34 -17.71
C PHE A 187 -10.64 -8.10 -17.54
N GLU A 188 -11.86 -8.27 -17.04
CA GLU A 188 -12.75 -7.15 -16.72
C GLU A 188 -12.19 -6.27 -15.60
N LEU A 189 -11.61 -6.88 -14.56
CA LEU A 189 -10.93 -6.15 -13.48
C LEU A 189 -9.74 -5.34 -14.04
N LEU A 190 -8.91 -5.97 -14.88
CA LEU A 190 -7.79 -5.29 -15.52
C LEU A 190 -8.25 -4.16 -16.45
N ALA A 191 -9.30 -4.38 -17.25
CA ALA A 191 -9.82 -3.39 -18.18
C ALA A 191 -10.45 -2.17 -17.49
N ARG A 192 -10.96 -2.31 -16.27
CA ARG A 192 -11.39 -1.16 -15.43
C ARG A 192 -10.21 -0.41 -14.81
N GLY A 193 -9.03 -1.02 -14.79
CA GLY A 193 -7.85 -0.49 -14.10
C GLY A 193 -7.94 -0.64 -12.57
N ASP A 194 -8.76 -1.58 -12.08
CA ASP A 194 -8.94 -1.85 -10.65
C ASP A 194 -7.78 -2.70 -10.10
N THR A 195 -6.53 -2.26 -10.31
CA THR A 195 -5.31 -3.07 -10.11
C THR A 195 -4.50 -2.70 -8.87
N MET A 196 -5.09 -1.96 -7.93
CA MET A 196 -4.48 -1.78 -6.62
C MET A 196 -4.24 -3.15 -5.95
N GLY A 197 -3.02 -3.38 -5.46
CA GLY A 197 -2.60 -4.69 -4.93
C GLY A 197 -2.16 -5.73 -5.98
N VAL A 198 -2.45 -5.53 -7.27
CA VAL A 198 -2.04 -6.44 -8.35
C VAL A 198 -0.57 -6.20 -8.68
N PHE A 199 0.22 -7.27 -8.70
CA PHE A 199 1.68 -7.17 -8.85
C PHE A 199 2.08 -6.38 -10.10
N GLN A 200 3.04 -5.46 -9.97
CA GLN A 200 3.56 -4.54 -11.01
C GLN A 200 2.54 -3.58 -11.64
N LEU A 201 1.24 -3.74 -11.38
CA LEU A 201 0.17 -3.01 -12.06
C LEU A 201 -0.50 -1.94 -11.20
N GLU A 202 0.06 -1.62 -10.02
CA GLU A 202 -0.60 -0.75 -9.03
C GLU A 202 -0.59 0.75 -9.39
N SER A 203 0.40 1.25 -10.14
CA SER A 203 0.59 2.69 -10.35
C SER A 203 -0.51 3.33 -11.21
N ALA A 204 -0.94 4.55 -10.90
CA ALA A 204 -2.02 5.22 -11.62
C ALA A 204 -1.85 5.31 -13.16
N PRO A 205 -0.67 5.64 -13.71
CA PRO A 205 -0.56 5.70 -15.16
C PRO A 205 -0.44 4.30 -15.80
N MET A 206 -0.10 3.26 -15.04
CA MET A 206 -0.30 1.87 -15.48
C MET A 206 -1.80 1.52 -15.52
N GLN A 207 -2.59 1.90 -14.51
CA GLN A 207 -4.04 1.71 -14.51
C GLN A 207 -4.70 2.42 -15.70
N GLN A 208 -4.23 3.62 -16.06
CA GLN A 208 -4.69 4.35 -17.24
C GLN A 208 -4.37 3.59 -18.54
N LEU A 209 -3.15 3.05 -18.66
CA LEU A 209 -2.78 2.22 -19.82
C LEU A 209 -3.66 0.97 -19.90
N LEU A 210 -3.93 0.31 -18.78
CA LEU A 210 -4.82 -0.86 -18.75
C LEU A 210 -6.24 -0.51 -19.20
N ARG A 211 -6.79 0.62 -18.75
CA ARG A 211 -8.10 1.13 -19.23
C ARG A 211 -8.09 1.41 -20.74
N ALA A 212 -7.01 1.98 -21.26
CA ALA A 212 -6.89 2.27 -22.68
C ALA A 212 -6.69 1.00 -23.54
N MET A 213 -5.94 0.02 -23.02
CA MET A 213 -5.64 -1.24 -23.69
C MET A 213 -6.80 -2.23 -23.62
N ALA A 214 -7.54 -2.24 -22.51
CA ALA A 214 -8.58 -3.22 -22.17
C ALA A 214 -8.11 -4.66 -22.45
N PRO A 215 -7.18 -5.22 -21.64
CA PRO A 215 -6.61 -6.55 -21.86
C PRO A 215 -7.70 -7.63 -21.99
N THR A 216 -7.52 -8.55 -22.93
CA THR A 216 -8.47 -9.65 -23.21
C THR A 216 -7.79 -11.01 -23.28
N SER A 217 -6.46 -11.07 -23.20
CA SER A 217 -5.70 -12.31 -23.11
C SER A 217 -4.47 -12.16 -22.20
N PHE A 218 -3.84 -13.29 -21.86
CA PHE A 218 -2.62 -13.31 -21.07
C PHE A 218 -1.43 -12.59 -21.75
N GLU A 219 -1.36 -12.65 -23.08
CA GLU A 219 -0.34 -11.97 -23.87
C GLU A 219 -0.44 -10.45 -23.71
N ASP A 220 -1.66 -9.89 -23.60
CA ASP A 220 -1.84 -8.47 -23.35
C ASP A 220 -1.25 -8.07 -21.99
N VAL A 221 -1.48 -8.87 -20.95
CA VAL A 221 -0.92 -8.65 -19.60
C VAL A 221 0.62 -8.67 -19.65
N SER A 222 1.17 -9.65 -20.36
CA SER A 222 2.62 -9.75 -20.56
C SER A 222 3.19 -8.60 -21.38
N ALA A 223 2.44 -8.05 -22.34
CA ALA A 223 2.84 -6.91 -23.16
C ALA A 223 2.86 -5.60 -22.36
N VAL A 224 1.89 -5.38 -21.46
CA VAL A 224 1.83 -4.19 -20.58
C VAL A 224 3.14 -4.02 -19.81
N ILE A 225 3.65 -5.10 -19.22
CA ILE A 225 4.90 -5.11 -18.44
C ILE A 225 6.10 -4.70 -19.30
N ALA A 226 6.13 -5.14 -20.56
CA ALA A 226 7.21 -4.83 -21.49
C ALA A 226 7.13 -3.39 -22.07
N LEU A 227 5.92 -2.83 -22.16
CA LEU A 227 5.66 -1.56 -22.84
C LEU A 227 5.75 -0.35 -21.92
N TYR A 228 5.37 -0.48 -20.65
CA TYR A 228 5.28 0.64 -19.72
C TYR A 228 6.64 0.96 -19.07
N ARG A 229 7.56 1.52 -19.87
CA ARG A 229 8.88 2.00 -19.43
C ARG A 229 9.40 3.14 -20.32
N PRO A 230 10.38 3.94 -19.88
CA PRO A 230 10.80 5.16 -20.58
C PRO A 230 11.12 5.00 -22.08
N GLY A 231 11.69 3.86 -22.48
CA GLY A 231 12.07 3.55 -23.86
C GLY A 231 10.87 3.43 -24.83
N PRO A 232 9.99 2.43 -24.72
CA PRO A 232 8.81 2.32 -25.57
C PRO A 232 7.82 3.47 -25.36
N MET A 233 7.84 4.12 -24.19
CA MET A 233 7.00 5.29 -23.93
C MET A 233 7.42 6.54 -24.72
N SER A 234 8.72 6.76 -24.92
CA SER A 234 9.22 7.92 -25.67
C SER A 234 8.80 7.91 -27.14
N VAL A 235 8.50 6.72 -27.69
CA VAL A 235 8.03 6.51 -29.07
C VAL A 235 6.54 6.15 -29.15
N ASN A 236 5.77 6.38 -28.07
CA ASN A 236 4.33 6.14 -28.00
C ASN A 236 3.87 4.69 -28.26
N MET A 237 4.76 3.70 -28.10
CA MET A 237 4.50 2.30 -28.49
C MET A 237 3.37 1.64 -27.66
N HIS A 238 3.27 1.99 -26.39
CA HIS A 238 2.23 1.50 -25.47
C HIS A 238 0.82 1.91 -25.90
N ASN A 239 0.63 3.17 -26.32
CA ASN A 239 -0.64 3.65 -26.85
C ASN A 239 -0.91 3.07 -28.24
N ASP A 240 0.11 2.97 -29.09
CA ASP A 240 0.00 2.35 -30.40
C ASP A 240 -0.47 0.89 -30.32
N PHE A 241 0.03 0.12 -29.35
CA PHE A 241 -0.42 -1.24 -29.08
C PHE A 241 -1.91 -1.25 -28.69
N ALA A 242 -2.29 -0.43 -27.70
CA ALA A 242 -3.66 -0.33 -27.22
C ALA A 242 -4.65 0.08 -28.34
N ASP A 243 -4.27 1.05 -29.18
CA ASP A 243 -5.12 1.53 -30.26
C ASP A 243 -5.25 0.53 -31.41
N ARG A 244 -4.17 -0.18 -31.75
CA ARG A 244 -4.22 -1.23 -32.78
C ARG A 244 -5.05 -2.42 -32.32
N LYS A 245 -4.84 -2.88 -31.09
CA LYS A 245 -5.62 -3.96 -30.47
C LYS A 245 -7.12 -3.66 -30.53
N ASN A 246 -7.51 -2.45 -30.16
CA ASN A 246 -8.92 -2.05 -30.08
C ASN A 246 -9.49 -1.52 -31.41
N GLY A 247 -8.77 -1.68 -32.52
CA GLY A 247 -9.21 -1.23 -33.84
C GLY A 247 -9.34 0.29 -34.02
N ARG A 248 -8.81 1.09 -33.07
CA ARG A 248 -8.77 2.56 -33.15
C ARG A 248 -7.71 3.04 -34.14
N LYS A 249 -6.68 2.22 -34.40
CA LYS A 249 -5.63 2.46 -35.39
C LYS A 249 -5.46 1.22 -36.27
N LYS A 250 -5.29 1.41 -37.58
CA LYS A 250 -5.03 0.29 -38.50
C LYS A 250 -3.66 -0.33 -38.22
N VAL A 251 -3.60 -1.66 -38.18
CA VAL A 251 -2.34 -2.41 -38.14
C VAL A 251 -1.64 -2.28 -39.48
N VAL A 252 -0.41 -1.79 -39.48
CA VAL A 252 0.43 -1.65 -40.67
C VAL A 252 1.71 -2.44 -40.45
N TYR A 253 1.95 -3.37 -41.36
CA TYR A 253 3.17 -4.16 -41.43
C TYR A 253 4.10 -3.56 -42.48
N PHE A 254 5.42 -3.63 -42.23
CA PHE A 254 6.43 -3.22 -43.22
C PHE A 254 6.48 -4.16 -44.44
N HIS A 255 6.01 -5.40 -44.28
CA HIS A 255 5.87 -6.41 -45.34
C HIS A 255 4.76 -7.41 -44.96
N PRO A 256 4.03 -8.02 -45.91
CA PRO A 256 3.01 -9.04 -45.60
C PRO A 256 3.51 -10.19 -44.72
N ASP A 257 4.74 -10.69 -44.96
CA ASP A 257 5.34 -11.76 -44.13
C ASP A 257 5.60 -11.35 -42.67
N ALA A 258 5.55 -10.06 -42.33
CA ALA A 258 5.75 -9.60 -40.96
C ALA A 258 4.57 -9.97 -40.06
N GLU A 259 3.39 -10.22 -40.62
CA GLU A 259 2.21 -10.67 -39.88
C GLU A 259 2.46 -12.02 -39.20
N GLU A 260 3.20 -12.93 -39.84
CA GLU A 260 3.54 -14.25 -39.27
C GLU A 260 4.40 -14.12 -37.99
N VAL A 261 5.24 -13.09 -37.92
CA VAL A 261 6.23 -12.91 -36.85
C VAL A 261 5.85 -11.86 -35.80
N LEU A 262 4.99 -10.91 -36.15
CA LEU A 262 4.57 -9.78 -35.30
C LEU A 262 3.04 -9.66 -35.19
N GLY A 263 2.28 -10.66 -35.63
CA GLY A 263 0.82 -10.69 -35.51
C GLY A 263 0.34 -10.62 -34.07
N ASP A 264 1.03 -11.31 -33.16
CA ASP A 264 0.77 -11.33 -31.71
C ASP A 264 1.05 -9.98 -31.02
N THR A 265 1.71 -9.05 -31.70
CA THR A 265 2.04 -7.71 -31.19
C THR A 265 1.56 -6.58 -32.09
N TYR A 266 0.59 -6.86 -32.97
CA TYR A 266 -0.01 -5.88 -33.88
C TYR A 266 1.04 -5.11 -34.71
N GLY A 267 2.07 -5.83 -35.19
CA GLY A 267 3.15 -5.29 -36.01
C GLY A 267 4.22 -4.52 -35.23
N LEU A 268 4.21 -4.54 -33.89
CA LEU A 268 5.19 -3.85 -33.05
C LEU A 268 6.31 -4.81 -32.62
N MET A 269 7.56 -4.41 -32.79
CA MET A 269 8.70 -5.13 -32.19
C MET A 269 8.80 -4.74 -30.71
N ILE A 270 8.28 -5.59 -29.82
CA ILE A 270 8.29 -5.39 -28.37
C ILE A 270 9.40 -6.19 -27.70
N TYR A 271 9.65 -7.40 -28.20
CA TYR A 271 10.53 -8.37 -27.55
C TYR A 271 11.84 -8.58 -28.31
N GLN A 272 12.88 -8.99 -27.58
CA GLN A 272 14.15 -9.48 -28.13
C GLN A 272 13.90 -10.64 -29.10
N GLU A 273 12.98 -11.53 -28.74
CA GLU A 273 12.54 -12.67 -29.53
C GLU A 273 11.81 -12.22 -30.81
N SER A 274 11.14 -11.05 -30.81
CA SER A 274 10.57 -10.46 -32.03
C SER A 274 11.66 -10.11 -33.04
N VAL A 275 12.75 -9.47 -32.59
CA VAL A 275 13.91 -9.16 -33.44
C VAL A 275 14.56 -10.43 -33.97
N MET A 276 14.71 -11.44 -33.11
CA MET A 276 15.26 -12.72 -33.55
C MET A 276 14.40 -13.35 -34.66
N ARG A 277 13.08 -13.43 -34.48
CA ARG A 277 12.15 -13.97 -35.49
C ARG A 277 12.17 -13.17 -36.79
N VAL A 278 12.23 -11.84 -36.71
CA VAL A 278 12.37 -10.96 -37.89
C VAL A 278 13.68 -11.25 -38.62
N ALA A 279 14.81 -11.36 -37.91
CA ALA A 279 16.10 -11.69 -38.53
C ALA A 279 16.10 -13.06 -39.20
N GLN A 280 15.47 -14.07 -38.60
CA GLN A 280 15.34 -15.38 -39.22
C GLN A 280 14.47 -15.33 -40.49
N ARG A 281 13.32 -14.64 -40.42
CA ARG A 281 12.35 -14.61 -41.52
C ARG A 281 12.83 -13.76 -42.70
N PHE A 282 13.39 -12.59 -42.43
CA PHE A 282 13.73 -11.61 -43.46
C PHE A 282 15.19 -11.69 -43.90
N ALA A 283 16.12 -11.98 -42.98
CA ALA A 283 17.55 -12.03 -43.29
C ALA A 283 18.13 -13.46 -43.38
N GLY A 284 17.31 -14.49 -43.21
CA GLY A 284 17.74 -15.89 -43.30
C GLY A 284 18.67 -16.33 -42.16
N TYR A 285 18.68 -15.62 -41.03
CA TYR A 285 19.54 -15.95 -39.90
C TYR A 285 19.19 -17.32 -39.29
N THR A 286 20.21 -18.04 -38.85
CA THR A 286 20.04 -19.15 -37.89
C THR A 286 19.69 -18.60 -36.49
N LEU A 287 19.16 -19.44 -35.61
CA LEU A 287 18.86 -19.03 -34.22
C LEU A 287 20.10 -18.51 -33.47
N ALA A 288 21.27 -19.10 -33.72
CA ALA A 288 22.53 -18.67 -33.10
C ALA A 288 22.96 -17.28 -33.59
N GLU A 289 22.78 -16.99 -34.87
CA GLU A 289 23.08 -15.68 -35.45
C GLU A 289 22.09 -14.62 -34.96
N ALA A 290 20.81 -14.97 -34.84
CA ALA A 290 19.78 -14.09 -34.29
C ALA A 290 20.06 -13.73 -32.82
N ASP A 291 20.55 -14.69 -32.01
CA ASP A 291 20.97 -14.41 -30.63
C ASP A 291 22.23 -13.52 -30.57
N ASN A 292 23.15 -13.64 -31.54
CA ASN A 292 24.29 -12.73 -31.63
C ASN A 292 23.85 -11.29 -31.93
N LEU A 293 22.89 -11.10 -32.85
CA LEU A 293 22.28 -9.79 -33.11
C LEU A 293 21.60 -9.22 -31.85
N ARG A 294 20.84 -10.06 -31.13
CA ARG A 294 20.22 -9.69 -29.84
C ARG A 294 21.26 -9.24 -28.81
N LYS A 295 22.38 -9.96 -28.69
CA LYS A 295 23.49 -9.60 -27.78
C LYS A 295 24.16 -8.28 -28.19
N ALA A 296 24.36 -8.07 -29.49
CA ALA A 296 24.93 -6.83 -30.02
C ALA A 296 24.02 -5.63 -29.69
N CYS A 297 22.70 -5.78 -29.89
CA CYS A 297 21.69 -4.80 -29.49
C CYS A 297 21.77 -4.52 -27.98
N GLY A 298 21.79 -5.57 -27.14
CA GLY A 298 21.81 -5.42 -25.69
C GLY A 298 23.07 -4.74 -25.14
N LYS A 299 24.24 -4.95 -25.76
CA LYS A 299 25.52 -4.36 -25.31
C LYS A 299 25.80 -2.97 -25.88
N LYS A 300 25.05 -2.54 -26.91
CA LYS A 300 25.24 -1.25 -27.61
C LYS A 300 26.68 -1.05 -28.14
N GLU A 301 27.34 -2.13 -28.51
CA GLU A 301 28.69 -2.08 -29.08
C GLU A 301 28.61 -1.68 -30.56
N ARG A 302 28.94 -0.43 -30.88
CA ARG A 302 28.87 0.11 -32.26
C ARG A 302 29.56 -0.77 -33.30
N ALA A 303 30.76 -1.28 -32.98
CA ALA A 303 31.52 -2.14 -33.88
C ALA A 303 30.82 -3.49 -34.16
N LEU A 304 30.10 -4.05 -33.18
CA LEU A 304 29.32 -5.27 -33.36
C LEU A 304 28.05 -4.99 -34.16
N MET A 305 27.36 -3.88 -33.88
CA MET A 305 26.15 -3.47 -34.61
C MET A 305 26.43 -3.24 -36.10
N GLU A 306 27.53 -2.59 -36.45
CA GLU A 306 27.90 -2.32 -37.84
C GLU A 306 28.23 -3.60 -38.63
N LYS A 307 28.88 -4.57 -37.95
CA LYS A 307 29.15 -5.89 -38.52
C LYS A 307 27.85 -6.65 -38.78
N GLU A 308 26.90 -6.60 -37.84
CA GLU A 308 25.59 -7.22 -38.00
C GLU A 308 24.73 -6.52 -39.06
N ARG A 309 24.84 -5.20 -39.22
CA ARG A 309 24.12 -4.42 -40.25
C ARG A 309 24.41 -4.94 -41.64
N SER A 310 25.70 -5.05 -41.98
CA SER A 310 26.15 -5.53 -43.28
C SER A 310 25.65 -6.95 -43.58
N LYS A 311 25.67 -7.82 -42.55
CA LYS A 311 25.22 -9.21 -42.67
C LYS A 311 23.70 -9.31 -42.84
N PHE A 312 22.94 -8.52 -42.08
CA PHE A 312 21.49 -8.50 -42.12
C PHE A 312 20.96 -7.99 -43.47
N GLU A 313 21.51 -6.89 -43.98
CA GLU A 313 21.13 -6.32 -45.28
C GLU A 313 21.37 -7.32 -46.43
N LEU A 314 22.54 -7.96 -46.45
CA LEU A 314 22.86 -9.01 -47.43
C LEU A 314 21.93 -10.22 -47.27
N GLY A 315 21.57 -10.58 -46.04
CA GLY A 315 20.60 -11.63 -45.76
C GLY A 315 19.22 -11.31 -46.34
N CYS A 316 18.77 -10.06 -46.22
CA CYS A 316 17.50 -9.59 -46.78
C CYS A 316 17.50 -9.61 -48.31
N GLU A 317 18.62 -9.22 -48.93
CA GLU A 317 18.79 -9.28 -50.37
C GLU A 317 18.78 -10.73 -50.88
N THR A 318 19.56 -11.61 -50.26
CA THR A 318 19.62 -13.04 -50.66
C THR A 318 18.32 -13.81 -50.40
N SER A 319 17.54 -13.38 -49.41
CA SER A 319 16.21 -13.93 -49.10
C SER A 319 15.09 -13.38 -50.01
N GLY A 320 15.40 -12.44 -50.91
CA GLY A 320 14.46 -11.93 -51.92
C GLY A 320 13.63 -10.71 -51.50
N TYR A 321 13.90 -10.11 -50.34
CA TYR A 321 13.19 -8.93 -49.82
C TYR A 321 13.81 -7.60 -50.28
N GLY A 322 15.05 -7.64 -50.76
CA GLY A 322 15.78 -6.49 -51.29
C GLY A 322 16.51 -5.65 -50.24
N SER A 323 17.56 -4.94 -50.69
CA SER A 323 18.45 -4.16 -49.82
C SER A 323 17.75 -2.99 -49.11
N GLU A 324 16.78 -2.34 -49.77
CA GLU A 324 16.09 -1.16 -49.20
C GLU A 324 15.27 -1.52 -47.96
N LEU A 325 14.51 -2.62 -48.02
CA LEU A 325 13.77 -3.11 -46.86
C LEU A 325 14.74 -3.58 -45.75
N GLY A 326 15.86 -4.21 -46.11
CA GLY A 326 16.89 -4.60 -45.16
C GLY A 326 17.45 -3.42 -44.37
N LYS A 327 17.75 -2.31 -45.03
CA LYS A 327 18.21 -1.07 -44.38
C LYS A 327 17.16 -0.50 -43.42
N GLN A 328 15.93 -0.35 -43.90
CA GLN A 328 14.82 0.17 -43.08
C GLN A 328 14.58 -0.69 -41.84
N LEU A 329 14.62 -2.01 -41.98
CA LEU A 329 14.44 -2.93 -40.85
C LEU A 329 15.60 -2.85 -39.86
N PHE A 330 16.84 -2.76 -40.34
CA PHE A 330 17.97 -2.66 -39.45
C PHE A 330 17.97 -1.34 -38.66
N ASP A 331 17.59 -0.22 -39.30
CA ASP A 331 17.44 1.06 -38.62
C ASP A 331 16.37 0.99 -37.51
N ILE A 332 15.29 0.23 -37.71
CA ILE A 332 14.29 -0.04 -36.65
C ILE A 332 14.90 -0.89 -35.52
N ILE A 333 15.65 -1.94 -35.86
CA ILE A 333 16.30 -2.84 -34.89
C ILE A 333 17.34 -2.09 -34.04
N GLU A 334 18.13 -1.20 -34.66
CA GLU A 334 19.13 -0.39 -33.99
C GLU A 334 18.47 0.56 -32.97
N ASN A 335 17.38 1.23 -33.36
CA ASN A 335 16.60 2.04 -32.42
C ASN A 335 15.93 1.20 -31.32
N PHE A 336 15.46 -0.01 -31.65
CA PHE A 336 14.86 -0.95 -30.69
C PHE A 336 15.84 -1.42 -29.62
N ALA A 337 17.14 -1.51 -29.92
CA ALA A 337 18.16 -1.94 -28.98
C ALA A 337 18.14 -1.15 -27.66
N ASP A 338 17.77 0.14 -27.71
CA ASP A 338 17.66 0.99 -26.53
C ASP A 338 16.53 0.59 -25.58
N TYR A 339 15.54 -0.14 -26.08
CA TYR A 339 14.36 -0.53 -25.33
C TYR A 339 13.96 -1.99 -25.59
N ALA A 340 14.89 -2.89 -25.86
CA ALA A 340 14.57 -4.30 -26.01
C ALA A 340 14.08 -4.92 -24.69
N PHE A 341 13.06 -5.80 -24.71
CA PHE A 341 12.63 -6.59 -23.54
C PHE A 341 12.70 -8.08 -23.80
N ASN A 342 13.01 -8.87 -22.79
CA ASN A 342 13.06 -10.33 -22.94
C ASN A 342 11.67 -10.94 -22.73
N LYS A 343 11.15 -11.67 -23.73
CA LYS A 343 9.79 -12.24 -23.72
C LYS A 343 9.63 -13.26 -22.59
N SER A 344 10.60 -14.15 -22.38
CA SER A 344 10.50 -15.16 -21.33
C SER A 344 10.43 -14.55 -19.92
N HIS A 345 11.20 -13.49 -19.64
CA HIS A 345 11.10 -12.74 -18.39
C HIS A 345 9.74 -12.03 -18.25
N SER A 346 9.26 -11.41 -19.33
CA SER A 346 7.95 -10.74 -19.36
C SER A 346 6.81 -11.70 -19.05
N PHE A 347 6.82 -12.89 -19.65
CA PHE A 347 5.80 -13.91 -19.46
C PHE A 347 5.87 -14.52 -18.05
N GLY A 348 7.07 -14.75 -17.52
CA GLY A 348 7.23 -15.23 -16.14
C GLY A 348 6.65 -14.28 -15.10
N TYR A 349 6.93 -12.97 -15.21
CA TYR A 349 6.34 -11.97 -14.32
C TYR A 349 4.87 -11.69 -14.65
N GLY A 350 4.48 -11.77 -15.92
CA GLY A 350 3.10 -11.71 -16.40
C GLY A 350 2.22 -12.76 -15.74
N HIS A 351 2.75 -13.97 -15.51
CA HIS A 351 2.04 -15.03 -14.80
C HIS A 351 1.68 -14.62 -13.37
N ILE A 352 2.61 -14.05 -12.62
CA ILE A 352 2.38 -13.56 -11.25
C ILE A 352 1.37 -12.38 -11.26
N CYS A 353 1.46 -11.49 -12.25
CA CYS A 353 0.50 -10.41 -12.43
C CYS A 353 -0.91 -10.96 -12.68
N TYR A 354 -1.04 -11.97 -13.53
CA TYR A 354 -2.30 -12.64 -13.82
C TYR A 354 -2.85 -13.37 -12.60
N GLN A 355 -2.04 -14.15 -11.88
CA GLN A 355 -2.45 -14.84 -10.66
C GLN A 355 -2.98 -13.86 -9.61
N THR A 356 -2.27 -12.75 -9.37
CA THR A 356 -2.72 -11.73 -8.42
C THR A 356 -4.01 -11.02 -8.87
N ALA A 357 -4.16 -10.73 -10.16
CA ALA A 357 -5.40 -10.19 -10.71
C ALA A 357 -6.57 -11.18 -10.60
N PHE A 358 -6.32 -12.47 -10.86
CA PHE A 358 -7.31 -13.53 -10.78
C PHE A 358 -7.81 -13.73 -9.35
N LEU A 359 -6.89 -13.81 -8.38
CA LEU A 359 -7.23 -13.92 -6.96
C LEU A 359 -8.06 -12.72 -6.50
N LYS A 360 -7.71 -11.51 -6.94
CA LYS A 360 -8.47 -10.30 -6.63
C LYS A 360 -9.88 -10.32 -7.24
N ALA A 361 -10.01 -10.76 -8.49
CA ALA A 361 -11.30 -10.79 -9.19
C ALA A 361 -12.25 -11.84 -8.62
N ASN A 362 -11.74 -13.03 -8.31
CA ASN A 362 -12.56 -14.21 -7.99
C ASN A 362 -12.66 -14.51 -6.49
N TYR A 363 -11.62 -14.20 -5.72
CA TYR A 363 -11.54 -14.45 -4.27
C TYR A 363 -11.10 -13.19 -3.49
N PRO A 364 -11.81 -12.06 -3.65
CA PRO A 364 -11.36 -10.78 -3.11
C PRO A 364 -11.21 -10.80 -1.57
N MET A 365 -12.08 -11.50 -0.84
CA MET A 365 -12.01 -11.57 0.63
C MET A 365 -10.68 -12.15 1.12
N GLN A 366 -10.32 -13.32 0.62
CA GLN A 366 -9.08 -14.02 0.96
C GLN A 366 -7.86 -13.27 0.43
N TYR A 367 -7.94 -12.74 -0.79
CA TYR A 367 -6.85 -12.00 -1.39
C TYR A 367 -6.53 -10.69 -0.65
N PHE A 368 -7.54 -9.89 -0.28
CA PHE A 368 -7.32 -8.68 0.50
C PHE A 368 -6.80 -9.00 1.91
N ALA A 369 -7.27 -10.08 2.55
CA ALA A 369 -6.72 -10.51 3.84
C ALA A 369 -5.22 -10.84 3.74
N ALA A 370 -4.82 -11.65 2.77
CA ALA A 370 -3.41 -11.95 2.50
C ALA A 370 -2.59 -10.70 2.15
N LEU A 371 -3.16 -9.79 1.34
CA LEU A 371 -2.51 -8.56 0.93
C LEU A 371 -2.25 -7.64 2.13
N LEU A 372 -3.24 -7.46 3.01
CA LEU A 372 -3.12 -6.69 4.26
C LEU A 372 -2.09 -7.31 5.21
N THR A 373 -2.09 -8.63 5.36
CA THR A 373 -1.08 -9.37 6.12
C THR A 373 0.34 -9.08 5.63
N SER A 374 0.56 -9.05 4.31
CA SER A 374 1.87 -8.78 3.72
C SER A 374 2.41 -7.36 3.96
N VAL A 375 1.55 -6.44 4.41
CA VAL A 375 1.90 -5.05 4.73
C VAL A 375 1.50 -4.64 6.14
N LYS A 376 1.32 -5.61 7.05
CA LYS A 376 0.90 -5.32 8.44
C LYS A 376 1.84 -4.37 9.18
N ASP A 377 3.13 -4.38 8.84
CA ASP A 377 4.13 -3.46 9.38
C ASP A 377 4.24 -2.11 8.63
N ASN A 378 3.49 -1.93 7.53
CA ASN A 378 3.47 -0.72 6.70
C ASN A 378 2.04 -0.17 6.57
N LEU A 379 1.65 0.63 7.56
CA LEU A 379 0.30 1.20 7.68
C LEU A 379 -0.09 2.11 6.51
N GLU A 380 0.86 2.85 5.92
CA GLU A 380 0.61 3.70 4.75
C GLU A 380 0.17 2.85 3.55
N LYS A 381 0.87 1.73 3.31
CA LYS A 381 0.52 0.81 2.24
C LYS A 381 -0.77 0.04 2.53
N ALA A 382 -1.01 -0.33 3.78
CA ALA A 382 -2.26 -0.95 4.22
C ALA A 382 -3.47 -0.04 3.97
N ALA A 383 -3.34 1.27 4.24
CA ALA A 383 -4.43 2.23 4.02
C ALA A 383 -4.92 2.25 2.56
N GLY A 384 -4.01 2.20 1.59
CA GLY A 384 -4.36 2.12 0.17
C GLY A 384 -5.19 0.88 -0.19
N TYR A 385 -4.80 -0.28 0.35
CA TYR A 385 -5.53 -1.53 0.15
C TYR A 385 -6.89 -1.57 0.85
N LEU A 386 -7.03 -0.89 1.99
CA LEU A 386 -8.30 -0.79 2.69
C LEU A 386 -9.33 0.06 1.95
N VAL A 387 -8.91 1.15 1.31
CA VAL A 387 -9.79 1.95 0.46
C VAL A 387 -10.32 1.09 -0.70
N ASP A 388 -9.44 0.31 -1.31
CA ASP A 388 -9.79 -0.58 -2.42
C ASP A 388 -10.70 -1.75 -2.00
N ALA A 389 -10.45 -2.35 -0.83
CA ALA A 389 -11.32 -3.35 -0.23
C ALA A 389 -12.72 -2.79 0.06
N ARG A 390 -12.81 -1.57 0.61
CA ARG A 390 -14.09 -0.88 0.87
C ARG A 390 -14.84 -0.58 -0.42
N ASN A 391 -14.16 -0.13 -1.47
CA ASN A 391 -14.76 0.07 -2.80
C ASN A 391 -15.29 -1.24 -3.39
N SER A 392 -14.69 -2.37 -3.00
CA SER A 392 -15.14 -3.73 -3.34
C SER A 392 -16.25 -4.26 -2.40
N GLY A 393 -16.80 -3.42 -1.52
CA GLY A 393 -17.85 -3.78 -0.56
C GLY A 393 -17.36 -4.71 0.55
N ILE A 394 -16.10 -4.58 0.97
CA ILE A 394 -15.50 -5.36 2.06
C ILE A 394 -15.22 -4.44 3.24
N THR A 395 -15.69 -4.84 4.42
CA THR A 395 -15.52 -4.06 5.65
C THR A 395 -14.33 -4.59 6.45
N LEU A 396 -13.53 -3.69 7.01
CA LEU A 396 -12.51 -4.08 7.98
C LEU A 396 -13.12 -4.02 9.39
N GLY A 397 -13.16 -5.14 10.09
CA GLY A 397 -13.58 -5.23 11.48
C GLY A 397 -12.42 -4.99 12.45
N PRO A 398 -12.68 -4.48 13.67
CA PRO A 398 -11.66 -4.43 14.73
C PRO A 398 -11.16 -5.85 15.05
N PRO A 399 -9.99 -6.01 15.67
CA PRO A 399 -9.58 -7.32 16.14
C PRO A 399 -10.62 -7.87 17.13
N ASN A 400 -10.76 -9.19 17.16
CA ASN A 400 -11.65 -9.89 18.09
C ASN A 400 -10.95 -11.15 18.59
N ILE A 401 -10.76 -11.29 19.90
CA ILE A 401 -10.01 -12.39 20.51
C ILE A 401 -10.60 -13.77 20.20
N ASN A 402 -11.90 -13.85 19.87
CA ASN A 402 -12.61 -15.08 19.56
C ASN A 402 -12.72 -15.37 18.05
N VAL A 403 -12.35 -14.42 17.17
CA VAL A 403 -12.51 -14.56 15.71
C VAL A 403 -11.20 -14.32 14.97
N SER A 404 -10.45 -13.28 15.33
CA SER A 404 -9.17 -12.94 14.70
C SER A 404 -8.15 -14.05 14.90
N GLU A 405 -7.49 -14.45 13.81
CA GLU A 405 -6.28 -15.26 13.82
C GLU A 405 -5.04 -14.38 14.05
N VAL A 406 -3.85 -14.98 13.96
CA VAL A 406 -2.58 -14.27 14.05
C VAL A 406 -2.50 -13.15 13.00
N ASP A 407 -2.97 -13.43 11.80
CA ASP A 407 -2.99 -12.53 10.65
C ASP A 407 -4.43 -12.13 10.27
N PHE A 408 -4.60 -11.23 9.28
CA PHE A 408 -5.92 -10.74 8.90
C PHE A 408 -6.83 -11.89 8.47
N THR A 409 -8.05 -11.92 9.03
CA THR A 409 -8.93 -13.09 8.94
C THR A 409 -10.19 -12.76 8.14
N PRO A 410 -10.42 -13.36 6.96
CA PRO A 410 -11.61 -13.12 6.18
C PRO A 410 -12.81 -13.93 6.69
N LEU A 411 -13.91 -13.25 7.01
CA LEU A 411 -15.23 -13.86 7.22
C LEU A 411 -16.08 -13.63 5.96
N VAL A 412 -16.04 -14.61 5.06
CA VAL A 412 -16.57 -14.49 3.69
C VAL A 412 -18.08 -14.23 3.67
N THR A 413 -18.84 -14.89 4.55
CA THR A 413 -20.31 -14.79 4.63
C THR A 413 -20.80 -13.39 4.98
N GLU A 414 -20.06 -12.66 5.82
CA GLU A 414 -20.41 -11.32 6.30
C GLU A 414 -19.70 -10.21 5.51
N ARG A 415 -18.78 -10.58 4.59
CA ARG A 415 -17.89 -9.66 3.89
C ARG A 415 -17.09 -8.74 4.83
N VAL A 416 -16.63 -9.31 5.94
CA VAL A 416 -15.80 -8.63 6.93
C VAL A 416 -14.41 -9.28 6.96
N ILE A 417 -13.36 -8.48 6.99
CA ILE A 417 -12.00 -8.93 7.31
C ILE A 417 -11.69 -8.44 8.72
N TYR A 418 -11.47 -9.36 9.65
CA TYR A 418 -11.04 -9.03 11.00
C TYR A 418 -9.55 -8.71 11.04
N PHE A 419 -9.21 -7.68 11.81
CA PHE A 419 -7.81 -7.29 12.01
C PHE A 419 -7.02 -8.45 12.63
N GLY A 420 -5.82 -8.72 12.10
CA GLY A 420 -4.94 -9.75 12.64
C GLY A 420 -4.37 -9.36 14.00
N LEU A 421 -4.31 -10.29 14.95
CA LEU A 421 -3.81 -10.00 16.31
C LEU A 421 -2.35 -9.52 16.29
N SER A 422 -1.52 -10.05 15.38
CA SER A 422 -0.11 -9.66 15.25
C SER A 422 0.12 -8.30 14.61
N ALA A 423 -0.90 -7.74 13.93
CA ALA A 423 -0.83 -6.41 13.33
C ALA A 423 -1.04 -5.28 14.36
N ILE A 424 -1.41 -5.62 15.61
CA ILE A 424 -1.58 -4.64 16.69
C ILE A 424 -0.20 -4.20 17.18
N LYS A 425 0.05 -2.89 17.17
CA LYS A 425 1.32 -2.30 17.54
C LYS A 425 1.71 -2.68 18.97
N GLY A 426 2.91 -3.26 19.10
CA GLY A 426 3.48 -3.62 20.39
C GLY A 426 3.16 -5.04 20.85
N ILE A 427 2.46 -5.84 20.03
CA ILE A 427 2.18 -7.25 20.29
C ILE A 427 3.11 -8.11 19.42
N GLY A 428 3.76 -9.11 20.04
CA GLY A 428 4.62 -10.05 19.33
C GLY A 428 3.83 -11.21 18.73
N GLN A 429 4.20 -11.65 17.52
CA GLN A 429 3.54 -12.76 16.81
C GLN A 429 3.44 -14.03 17.66
N ALA A 430 4.49 -14.40 18.39
CA ALA A 430 4.52 -15.59 19.24
C ALA A 430 3.46 -15.57 20.38
N ILE A 431 3.08 -14.38 20.86
CA ILE A 431 1.99 -14.23 21.85
C ILE A 431 0.64 -14.55 21.17
N CYS A 432 0.43 -14.01 19.97
CA CYS A 432 -0.79 -14.24 19.19
C CYS A 432 -0.97 -15.73 18.86
N GLU A 433 0.09 -16.42 18.43
CA GLU A 433 0.08 -17.85 18.13
C GLU A 433 -0.34 -18.69 19.35
N ARG A 434 0.15 -18.34 20.54
CA ARG A 434 -0.24 -19.03 21.79
C ARG A 434 -1.70 -18.81 22.14
N ILE A 435 -2.19 -17.58 22.00
CA ILE A 435 -3.61 -17.23 22.26
C ILE A 435 -4.52 -18.00 21.30
N VAL A 436 -4.20 -18.00 20.01
CA VAL A 436 -4.96 -18.72 18.98
C VAL A 436 -4.94 -20.22 19.21
N SER A 437 -3.77 -20.79 19.52
CA SER A 437 -3.63 -22.21 19.84
C SER A 437 -4.49 -22.61 21.04
N GLU A 438 -4.48 -21.80 22.09
CA GLU A 438 -5.32 -22.04 23.26
C GLU A 438 -6.82 -21.98 22.93
N ARG A 439 -7.25 -20.98 22.14
CA ARG A 439 -8.63 -20.90 21.65
C ARG A 439 -9.01 -22.12 20.82
N ALA A 440 -8.11 -22.60 19.95
CA ALA A 440 -8.36 -23.76 19.10
C ALA A 440 -8.52 -25.06 19.90
N MET A 441 -7.75 -25.23 20.98
CA MET A 441 -7.82 -26.43 21.83
C MET A 441 -9.03 -26.44 22.76
N ASN A 442 -9.37 -25.29 23.35
CA ASN A 442 -10.32 -25.20 24.46
C ASN A 442 -11.59 -24.38 24.14
N GLY A 443 -11.75 -23.92 22.91
CA GLY A 443 -12.90 -23.16 22.44
C GLY A 443 -12.81 -21.64 22.71
N PRO A 444 -13.85 -20.86 22.35
CA PRO A 444 -13.85 -19.41 22.53
C PRO A 444 -13.76 -19.01 24.00
N PHE A 445 -13.23 -17.82 24.27
CA PHE A 445 -13.18 -17.23 25.60
C PHE A 445 -14.55 -16.67 25.98
N GLY A 446 -15.03 -17.01 27.19
CA GLY A 446 -16.32 -16.55 27.69
C GLY A 446 -16.27 -15.15 28.32
N SER A 447 -15.14 -14.76 28.89
CA SER A 447 -14.94 -13.47 29.56
C SER A 447 -13.45 -13.13 29.63
N PHE A 448 -13.10 -11.91 30.07
CA PHE A 448 -11.70 -11.57 30.30
C PHE A 448 -11.07 -12.38 31.45
N HIS A 449 -11.87 -12.79 32.45
CA HIS A 449 -11.43 -13.69 33.52
C HIS A 449 -11.07 -15.07 32.98
N ASP A 450 -11.93 -15.63 32.11
CA ASP A 450 -11.67 -16.91 31.43
C ASP A 450 -10.40 -16.83 30.58
N PHE A 451 -10.24 -15.75 29.81
CA PHE A 451 -9.01 -15.48 29.07
C PHE A 451 -7.78 -15.46 29.99
N ALA A 452 -7.81 -14.70 31.09
CA ALA A 452 -6.69 -14.57 32.03
C ALA A 452 -6.32 -15.87 32.76
N MET A 453 -7.31 -16.74 33.00
CA MET A 453 -7.11 -18.06 33.60
C MET A 453 -6.50 -19.07 32.62
N ARG A 454 -6.88 -19.00 31.34
CA ARG A 454 -6.51 -20.02 30.34
C ARG A 454 -5.19 -19.75 29.64
N VAL A 455 -4.91 -18.51 29.26
CA VAL A 455 -3.72 -18.22 28.45
C VAL A 455 -2.41 -18.32 29.25
N PRO A 456 -1.30 -18.70 28.61
CA PRO A 456 0.02 -18.71 29.25
C PRO A 456 0.39 -17.36 29.89
N ALA A 457 1.11 -17.39 31.01
CA ALA A 457 1.42 -16.18 31.79
C ALA A 457 2.20 -15.11 31.01
N ASP A 458 3.02 -15.50 30.03
CA ASP A 458 3.75 -14.57 29.17
C ASP A 458 2.85 -13.79 28.19
N CYS A 459 1.66 -14.31 27.90
CA CYS A 459 0.63 -13.62 27.12
C CYS A 459 -0.05 -12.49 27.91
N LEU A 460 0.04 -12.52 29.25
CA LEU A 460 -0.59 -11.55 30.16
C LEU A 460 0.32 -10.36 30.50
N ASN A 461 1.32 -10.08 29.68
CA ASN A 461 2.16 -8.91 29.91
C ASN A 461 1.33 -7.62 29.75
N LYS A 462 1.59 -6.67 30.66
CA LYS A 462 0.84 -5.41 30.79
C LYS A 462 0.64 -4.69 29.45
N LYS A 463 1.73 -4.51 28.71
CA LYS A 463 1.74 -3.76 27.45
C LYS A 463 0.88 -4.41 26.36
N SER A 464 0.87 -5.74 26.27
CA SER A 464 0.06 -6.46 25.27
C SER A 464 -1.42 -6.36 25.62
N ILE A 465 -1.79 -6.54 26.88
CA ILE A 465 -3.18 -6.45 27.34
C ILE A 465 -3.74 -5.04 27.15
N GLU A 466 -2.98 -4.00 27.52
CA GLU A 466 -3.37 -2.61 27.24
C GLU A 466 -3.62 -2.38 25.74
N SER A 467 -2.75 -2.94 24.89
CA SER A 467 -2.88 -2.81 23.44
C SER A 467 -4.10 -3.55 22.91
N PHE A 468 -4.39 -4.76 23.39
CA PHE A 468 -5.60 -5.51 23.05
C PHE A 468 -6.89 -4.79 23.48
N ILE A 469 -6.92 -4.23 24.68
CA ILE A 469 -8.09 -3.45 25.17
C ILE A 469 -8.27 -2.20 24.31
N LYS A 470 -7.21 -1.42 24.09
CA LYS A 470 -7.26 -0.20 23.24
C LYS A 470 -7.73 -0.52 21.82
N ALA A 471 -7.28 -1.65 21.27
CA ALA A 471 -7.62 -2.13 19.94
C ALA A 471 -9.06 -2.63 19.80
N GLY A 472 -9.73 -2.95 20.91
CA GLY A 472 -11.07 -3.54 20.91
C GLY A 472 -11.11 -5.06 20.77
N ALA A 473 -9.98 -5.75 20.97
CA ALA A 473 -9.91 -7.21 20.86
C ALA A 473 -10.88 -7.93 21.81
N PHE A 474 -11.21 -7.32 22.94
CA PHE A 474 -12.10 -7.89 23.96
C PHE A 474 -13.56 -7.38 23.86
N ASP A 475 -13.90 -6.53 22.89
CA ASP A 475 -15.25 -5.96 22.77
C ASP A 475 -16.31 -7.06 22.58
N GLY A 476 -15.97 -8.13 21.86
CA GLY A 476 -16.83 -9.30 21.67
C GLY A 476 -17.13 -10.10 22.95
N LEU A 477 -16.43 -9.83 24.06
CA LEU A 477 -16.70 -10.42 25.38
C LEU A 477 -17.70 -9.60 26.19
N GLY A 478 -18.15 -8.45 25.69
CA GLY A 478 -19.14 -7.59 26.33
C GLY A 478 -18.60 -6.71 27.47
N HIS A 479 -17.27 -6.55 27.58
CA HIS A 479 -16.65 -5.71 28.62
C HIS A 479 -16.45 -4.27 28.13
N PRO A 480 -16.93 -3.24 28.86
CA PRO A 480 -16.63 -1.85 28.56
C PRO A 480 -15.11 -1.59 28.61
N ARG A 481 -14.54 -0.96 27.57
CA ARG A 481 -13.08 -0.83 27.44
C ARG A 481 -12.48 -0.04 28.60
N GLN A 482 -13.16 1.02 29.07
CA GLN A 482 -12.65 1.83 30.19
C GLN A 482 -12.72 1.09 31.51
N GLY A 483 -13.83 0.39 31.78
CA GLY A 483 -13.96 -0.49 32.94
C GLY A 483 -12.87 -1.54 32.99
N LEU A 484 -12.66 -2.24 31.87
CA LEU A 484 -11.63 -3.28 31.77
C LEU A 484 -10.23 -2.70 31.93
N MET A 485 -9.93 -1.56 31.30
CA MET A 485 -8.65 -0.86 31.44
C MET A 485 -8.34 -0.44 32.89
N ALA A 486 -9.36 -0.15 33.70
CA ALA A 486 -9.18 0.25 35.09
C ALA A 486 -8.77 -0.91 36.02
N ILE A 487 -9.14 -2.15 35.69
CA ILE A 487 -9.02 -3.29 36.62
C ILE A 487 -8.32 -4.53 36.06
N TYR A 488 -7.90 -4.55 34.79
CA TYR A 488 -7.29 -5.74 34.17
C TYR A 488 -6.06 -6.25 34.94
N GLU A 489 -5.25 -5.36 35.54
CA GLU A 489 -4.09 -5.77 36.34
C GLU A 489 -4.50 -6.59 37.57
N SER A 490 -5.57 -6.16 38.26
CA SER A 490 -6.11 -6.87 39.40
C SER A 490 -6.66 -8.24 39.00
N ILE A 491 -7.36 -8.33 37.87
CA ILE A 491 -7.86 -9.60 37.33
C ILE A 491 -6.70 -10.55 37.00
N ILE A 492 -5.64 -10.05 36.36
CA ILE A 492 -4.47 -10.86 36.01
C ILE A 492 -3.76 -11.37 37.26
N SER A 493 -3.57 -10.50 38.26
CA SER A 493 -2.93 -10.89 39.54
C SER A 493 -3.74 -11.95 40.29
N ASP A 494 -5.06 -11.79 40.37
CA ASP A 494 -5.96 -12.78 40.99
C ASP A 494 -5.95 -14.11 40.20
N SER A 495 -5.99 -14.06 38.87
CA SER A 495 -5.94 -15.26 38.02
C SER A 495 -4.61 -16.02 38.15
N LEU A 496 -3.48 -15.30 38.25
CA LEU A 496 -2.16 -15.90 38.50
C LEU A 496 -2.06 -16.53 39.89
N ALA A 497 -2.62 -15.88 40.92
CA ALA A 497 -2.66 -16.42 42.28
C ALA A 497 -3.49 -17.71 42.34
N ARG A 498 -4.70 -17.70 41.76
CA ARG A 498 -5.58 -18.89 41.70
C ARG A 498 -4.93 -20.07 40.99
N ARG A 499 -4.21 -19.82 39.89
CA ARG A 499 -3.43 -20.86 39.20
C ARG A 499 -2.33 -21.45 40.08
N SER A 500 -1.57 -20.58 40.76
CA SER A 500 -0.52 -21.02 41.68
C SER A 500 -1.08 -21.85 42.84
N ASP A 501 -2.23 -21.47 43.41
CA ASP A 501 -2.88 -22.21 44.50
C ASP A 501 -3.35 -23.59 44.02
N ALA A 502 -3.94 -23.66 42.83
CA ALA A 502 -4.36 -24.90 42.20
C ALA A 502 -3.18 -25.86 41.92
N ASP A 503 -2.07 -25.32 41.36
CA ASP A 503 -0.85 -26.09 41.09
C ASP A 503 -0.19 -26.64 42.37
N GLN A 504 -0.34 -25.91 43.50
CA GLN A 504 0.14 -26.33 44.81
C GLN A 504 -0.79 -27.33 45.51
N GLY A 505 -1.89 -27.74 44.86
CA GLY A 505 -2.86 -28.68 45.42
C GLY A 505 -3.64 -28.11 46.61
N VAL A 506 -3.65 -26.78 46.77
CA VAL A 506 -4.49 -26.11 47.75
C VAL A 506 -5.91 -26.15 47.19
N MET A 507 -6.67 -27.19 47.55
CA MET A 507 -8.12 -27.14 47.36
C MET A 507 -8.64 -25.98 48.20
N SER A 508 -9.13 -24.95 47.53
CA SER A 508 -9.87 -23.88 48.20
C SER A 508 -11.00 -24.53 49.00
N LEU A 509 -11.23 -24.10 50.24
CA LEU A 509 -12.32 -24.59 51.09
C LEU A 509 -13.70 -24.49 50.40
N PHE A 510 -13.79 -23.71 49.31
CA PHE A 510 -14.97 -23.49 48.49
C PHE A 510 -15.18 -24.50 47.35
N ASP A 511 -14.14 -25.21 46.86
CA ASP A 511 -14.31 -26.30 45.87
C ASP A 511 -15.13 -27.47 46.46
N VAL A 512 -15.08 -27.62 47.78
CA VAL A 512 -15.87 -28.63 48.51
C VAL A 512 -17.36 -28.25 48.55
N PHE A 513 -17.69 -26.94 48.55
CA PHE A 513 -19.08 -26.47 48.58
C PHE A 513 -19.77 -26.47 47.20
N ASP A 514 -19.01 -26.46 46.10
CA ASP A 514 -19.55 -26.46 44.73
C ASP A 514 -20.12 -27.84 44.32
N SER A 515 -19.88 -28.88 45.12
CA SER A 515 -20.34 -30.25 44.85
C SER A 515 -21.75 -30.59 45.37
N GLU A 516 -22.37 -29.76 46.22
CA GLU A 516 -23.67 -30.10 46.84
C GLU A 516 -24.85 -29.18 46.45
N GLN A 517 -24.63 -27.98 45.91
CA GLN A 517 -25.70 -27.11 45.39
C GLN A 517 -25.19 -26.33 44.18
N GLY A 518 -25.78 -26.56 43.00
CA GLY A 518 -25.31 -26.09 41.69
C GLY A 518 -25.38 -24.57 41.42
N ALA A 519 -24.95 -23.75 42.37
CA ALA A 519 -24.75 -22.31 42.20
C ALA A 519 -23.25 -22.00 42.31
N LYS A 520 -22.56 -21.95 41.16
CA LYS A 520 -21.17 -21.46 41.09
C LYS A 520 -21.08 -20.09 41.74
N VAL A 521 -20.37 -19.97 42.86
CA VAL A 521 -20.08 -18.68 43.48
C VAL A 521 -19.11 -17.94 42.56
N ASN A 522 -19.58 -16.87 41.90
CA ASN A 522 -18.72 -16.10 41.02
C ASN A 522 -17.77 -15.23 41.85
N LEU A 523 -16.51 -15.69 41.97
CA LEU A 523 -15.44 -15.00 42.69
C LEU A 523 -14.75 -13.92 41.83
N ASP A 524 -15.21 -13.68 40.61
CA ASP A 524 -14.58 -12.74 39.68
C ASP A 524 -14.66 -11.29 40.17
N ILE A 525 -13.60 -10.53 39.87
CA ILE A 525 -13.55 -9.10 40.18
C ILE A 525 -14.49 -8.38 39.18
N PRO A 526 -15.51 -7.65 39.64
CA PRO A 526 -16.47 -7.03 38.74
C PRO A 526 -15.81 -5.94 37.89
N ILE A 527 -15.99 -6.01 36.57
CA ILE A 527 -15.55 -4.98 35.63
C ILE A 527 -16.54 -3.81 35.72
N PRO A 528 -16.09 -2.57 36.05
CA PRO A 528 -16.98 -1.42 36.14
C PRO A 528 -17.69 -1.13 34.82
N ASP A 529 -18.96 -0.75 34.87
CA ASP A 529 -19.71 -0.31 33.69
C ASP A 529 -19.36 1.14 33.34
N MET A 530 -18.16 1.32 32.81
CA MET A 530 -17.61 2.60 32.40
C MET A 530 -17.07 2.48 31.00
N GLU A 531 -17.44 3.43 30.13
CA GLU A 531 -17.06 3.39 28.73
C GLU A 531 -16.38 4.69 28.30
N PHE A 532 -15.33 4.56 27.49
CA PHE A 532 -14.63 5.72 26.94
C PHE A 532 -15.56 6.51 26.00
N GLU A 533 -15.42 7.84 26.01
CA GLU A 533 -15.99 8.68 24.96
C GLU A 533 -15.49 8.22 23.57
N LYS A 534 -16.37 8.32 22.56
CA LYS A 534 -16.07 7.87 21.19
C LYS A 534 -14.76 8.43 20.63
N SER A 535 -14.50 9.71 20.86
CA SER A 535 -13.25 10.39 20.45
C SER A 535 -12.01 9.73 21.04
N VAL A 536 -12.07 9.32 22.31
CA VAL A 536 -10.98 8.65 23.02
C VAL A 536 -10.80 7.23 22.48
N LYS A 537 -11.89 6.48 22.22
CA LYS A 537 -11.82 5.15 21.59
C LYS A 537 -11.11 5.20 20.24
N LEU A 538 -11.51 6.12 19.37
CA LEU A 538 -10.91 6.29 18.04
C LEU A 538 -9.43 6.70 18.12
N LYS A 539 -9.07 7.54 19.08
CA LYS A 539 -7.67 7.90 19.34
C LYS A 539 -6.84 6.68 19.75
N PHE A 540 -7.37 5.82 20.61
CA PHE A 540 -6.70 4.59 21.01
C PHE A 540 -6.56 3.60 19.86
N GLU A 541 -7.59 3.45 19.03
CA GLU A 541 -7.51 2.61 17.82
C GLU A 541 -6.42 3.13 16.88
N LYS A 542 -6.36 4.44 16.61
CA LYS A 542 -5.28 5.02 15.80
C LYS A 542 -3.90 4.80 16.42
N GLU A 543 -3.78 4.89 17.74
CA GLU A 543 -2.51 4.68 18.46
C GLU A 543 -1.96 3.27 18.27
N VAL A 544 -2.82 2.25 18.39
CA VAL A 544 -2.40 0.83 18.43
C VAL A 544 -2.63 0.06 17.13
N LEU A 545 -3.59 0.46 16.32
CA LEU A 545 -3.91 -0.15 15.01
C LEU A 545 -3.35 0.70 13.86
N GLY A 546 -2.99 1.95 14.12
CA GLY A 546 -2.48 2.88 13.10
C GLY A 546 -3.56 3.47 12.19
N LEU A 547 -4.81 3.00 12.30
CA LEU A 547 -5.92 3.29 11.42
C LEU A 547 -7.21 3.43 12.24
N TYR A 548 -8.17 4.19 11.72
CA TYR A 548 -9.53 4.21 12.27
C TYR A 548 -10.33 3.03 11.69
N ILE A 549 -10.66 2.04 12.54
CA ILE A 549 -11.32 0.80 12.11
C ILE A 549 -12.81 0.79 12.44
N SER A 550 -13.16 1.00 13.71
CA SER A 550 -14.55 0.91 14.17
C SER A 550 -15.44 1.99 13.56
N ASP A 551 -14.90 3.19 13.38
CA ASP A 551 -15.58 4.33 12.80
C ASP A 551 -14.53 5.34 12.29
N HIS A 552 -14.78 6.02 11.19
CA HIS A 552 -13.93 7.12 10.74
C HIS A 552 -14.49 8.41 11.34
N PRO A 553 -13.68 9.37 11.81
CA PRO A 553 -14.16 10.69 12.21
C PRO A 553 -14.99 11.44 11.14
N LEU A 554 -14.97 10.95 9.89
CA LEU A 554 -15.66 11.50 8.73
C LEU A 554 -16.89 10.68 8.32
N PHE A 555 -17.12 9.50 8.90
CA PHE A 555 -18.31 8.70 8.63
C PHE A 555 -19.55 9.40 9.20
N GLY A 556 -20.63 9.42 8.42
CA GLY A 556 -21.82 10.25 8.66
C GLY A 556 -21.70 11.70 8.16
N LEU A 557 -20.50 12.12 7.71
CA LEU A 557 -20.25 13.45 7.14
C LEU A 557 -20.04 13.40 5.62
N GLU A 558 -20.22 12.26 4.96
CA GLU A 558 -19.96 12.04 3.52
C GLU A 558 -20.73 13.04 2.66
N GLY A 559 -22.02 13.22 2.96
CA GLY A 559 -22.86 14.16 2.24
C GLY A 559 -22.46 15.62 2.44
N MET A 560 -21.84 15.96 3.59
CA MET A 560 -21.33 17.29 3.88
C MET A 560 -19.98 17.52 3.20
N LEU A 561 -19.07 16.55 3.25
CA LEU A 561 -17.79 16.58 2.55
C LEU A 561 -17.99 16.64 1.03
N ARG A 562 -18.86 15.80 0.46
CA ARG A 562 -19.18 15.81 -0.99
C ARG A 562 -19.77 17.14 -1.47
N LYS A 563 -20.49 17.87 -0.61
CA LYS A 563 -21.01 19.20 -0.95
C LYS A 563 -19.93 20.28 -1.02
N HIS A 564 -18.84 20.11 -0.27
CA HIS A 564 -17.76 21.09 -0.15
C HIS A 564 -16.48 20.69 -0.90
N ALA A 565 -16.37 19.43 -1.34
CA ALA A 565 -15.28 18.93 -2.16
C ALA A 565 -15.65 18.89 -3.64
N THR A 566 -14.71 19.24 -4.51
CA THR A 566 -14.83 19.04 -5.97
C THR A 566 -14.00 17.86 -6.46
N SER A 567 -13.08 17.37 -5.63
CA SER A 567 -12.23 16.21 -5.88
C SER A 567 -11.97 15.48 -4.56
N THR A 568 -11.61 14.20 -4.63
CA THR A 568 -11.07 13.43 -3.50
C THR A 568 -9.55 13.52 -3.47
N THR A 569 -8.94 13.13 -2.36
CA THR A 569 -7.48 13.02 -2.22
C THR A 569 -6.89 12.01 -3.22
N SER A 570 -7.57 10.89 -3.44
CA SER A 570 -7.19 9.86 -4.41
C SER A 570 -7.35 10.31 -5.87
N GLY A 571 -8.35 11.14 -6.18
CA GLY A 571 -8.64 11.61 -7.54
C GLY A 571 -7.70 12.72 -8.03
N LEU A 572 -6.76 13.18 -7.21
CA LEU A 572 -5.81 14.22 -7.60
C LEU A 572 -4.83 13.75 -8.68
N GLU A 573 -4.52 12.46 -8.72
CA GLU A 573 -3.54 11.91 -9.66
C GLU A 573 -4.03 11.91 -11.12
N ASP A 574 -5.34 11.95 -11.31
CA ASP A 574 -6.01 12.01 -12.62
C ASP A 574 -6.15 13.45 -13.16
N LEU A 575 -5.71 14.46 -12.40
CA LEU A 575 -5.82 15.87 -12.77
C LEU A 575 -4.59 16.39 -13.52
N ASP A 576 -4.83 17.31 -14.44
CA ASP A 576 -3.76 18.06 -15.11
C ASP A 576 -3.02 18.98 -14.12
N SER A 577 -1.72 19.17 -14.35
CA SER A 577 -0.90 20.11 -13.58
C SER A 577 -1.46 21.54 -13.72
N GLY A 578 -1.64 22.23 -12.59
CA GLY A 578 -2.25 23.56 -12.51
C GLY A 578 -3.75 23.55 -12.19
N ALA A 579 -4.40 22.37 -12.10
CA ALA A 579 -5.80 22.25 -11.74
C ALA A 579 -6.10 22.88 -10.37
N ILE A 580 -7.26 23.53 -10.27
CA ILE A 580 -7.76 24.09 -9.01
C ILE A 580 -8.93 23.24 -8.55
N VAL A 581 -8.79 22.64 -7.37
CA VAL A 581 -9.81 21.76 -6.78
C VAL A 581 -10.02 22.10 -5.31
N THR A 582 -11.15 21.69 -4.76
CA THR A 582 -11.44 21.77 -3.34
C THR A 582 -11.43 20.38 -2.74
N LEU A 583 -10.60 20.17 -1.73
CA LEU A 583 -10.54 18.95 -0.93
C LEU A 583 -11.22 19.20 0.41
N ALA A 584 -12.07 18.29 0.87
CA ALA A 584 -12.69 18.37 2.17
C ALA A 584 -12.31 17.16 3.02
N GLY A 585 -11.85 17.38 4.25
CA GLY A 585 -11.32 16.32 5.10
C GLY A 585 -10.99 16.80 6.51
N ILE A 586 -10.33 15.93 7.27
CA ILE A 586 -9.82 16.18 8.61
C ILE A 586 -8.32 16.46 8.56
N ILE A 587 -7.87 17.45 9.34
CA ILE A 587 -6.44 17.73 9.49
C ILE A 587 -5.85 16.73 10.49
N THR A 588 -4.93 15.88 10.07
CA THR A 588 -4.31 14.88 10.95
C THR A 588 -2.96 15.30 11.53
N LYS A 589 -2.31 16.29 10.92
CA LYS A 589 -1.03 16.82 11.39
C LYS A 589 -0.85 18.27 10.97
N VAL A 590 -0.25 19.10 11.83
CA VAL A 590 0.09 20.50 11.52
C VAL A 590 1.55 20.80 11.87
N GLU A 591 2.37 21.13 10.87
CA GLU A 591 3.74 21.61 11.06
C GLU A 591 3.87 23.08 10.68
N ARG A 592 4.15 23.96 11.64
CA ARG A 592 4.38 25.39 11.38
C ARG A 592 5.87 25.64 11.10
N LYS A 593 6.19 26.27 9.98
CA LYS A 593 7.56 26.59 9.55
C LYS A 593 7.70 28.06 9.17
N VAL A 594 8.93 28.57 9.20
CA VAL A 594 9.27 29.90 8.70
C VAL A 594 10.17 29.72 7.48
N THR A 595 9.81 30.36 6.37
CA THR A 595 10.61 30.29 5.13
C THR A 595 11.94 31.03 5.29
N LYS A 596 12.90 30.74 4.41
CA LYS A 596 14.17 31.48 4.32
C LYS A 596 14.00 33.00 4.15
N LYS A 597 12.83 33.45 3.64
CA LYS A 597 12.47 34.87 3.47
C LYS A 597 11.75 35.47 4.69
N GLY A 598 11.67 34.74 5.81
CA GLY A 598 11.03 35.19 7.06
C GLY A 598 9.51 35.07 7.10
N SER A 599 8.86 34.52 6.07
CA SER A 599 7.40 34.39 6.01
C SER A 599 6.93 33.07 6.64
N ALA A 600 5.89 33.11 7.47
CA ALA A 600 5.34 31.93 8.13
C ALA A 600 4.51 31.06 7.16
N LEU A 601 4.69 29.74 7.18
CA LEU A 601 3.85 28.77 6.48
C LEU A 601 3.47 27.62 7.42
N ALA A 602 2.44 26.87 7.08
CA ALA A 602 2.19 25.57 7.69
C ALA A 602 2.13 24.50 6.61
N ILE A 603 2.61 23.32 6.95
CA ILE A 603 2.39 22.10 6.20
C ILE A 603 1.35 21.31 6.98
N ILE A 604 0.22 21.02 6.35
CA ILE A 604 -0.86 20.25 6.96
C ILE A 604 -1.01 18.91 6.24
N GLN A 605 -1.30 17.87 6.99
CA GLN A 605 -1.74 16.60 6.43
C GLN A 605 -3.27 16.60 6.42
N LEU A 606 -3.88 16.56 5.25
CA LEU A 606 -5.34 16.53 5.07
C LEU A 606 -5.76 15.13 4.66
N GLU A 607 -6.67 14.52 5.42
CA GLU A 607 -7.18 13.18 5.21
C GLU A 607 -8.67 13.23 4.89
N ASP A 608 -9.10 12.57 3.82
CA ASP A 608 -10.51 12.32 3.52
C ASP A 608 -10.81 10.81 3.62
N LEU A 609 -12.01 10.38 3.20
CA LEU A 609 -12.39 8.95 3.25
C LEU A 609 -11.60 8.06 2.27
N TYR A 610 -10.81 8.65 1.37
CA TYR A 610 -10.17 8.00 0.24
C TYR A 610 -8.64 8.03 0.33
N GLY A 611 -8.06 8.82 1.23
CA GLY A 611 -6.61 8.95 1.36
C GLY A 611 -6.17 10.19 2.11
N SER A 612 -4.87 10.46 2.05
CA SER A 612 -4.22 11.54 2.77
C SER A 612 -3.24 12.29 1.88
N VAL A 613 -3.21 13.62 1.95
CA VAL A 613 -2.32 14.47 1.15
C VAL A 613 -1.61 15.49 2.02
N GLU A 614 -0.35 15.76 1.70
CA GLU A 614 0.39 16.89 2.27
C GLU A 614 0.02 18.16 1.51
N LEU A 615 -0.41 19.19 2.23
CA LEU A 615 -0.80 20.48 1.68
C LEU A 615 -0.02 21.61 2.34
N THR A 616 0.51 22.52 1.52
CA THR A 616 1.21 23.71 2.02
C THR A 616 0.25 24.90 2.14
N VAL A 617 0.13 25.43 3.35
CA VAL A 617 -0.63 26.64 3.69
C VAL A 617 0.31 27.84 3.81
N PHE A 618 0.20 28.76 2.85
CA PHE A 618 1.06 29.95 2.81
C PHE A 618 0.58 31.08 3.73
N SER A 619 1.48 32.05 3.98
CA SER A 619 1.32 33.11 4.99
C SER A 619 0.01 33.88 4.91
N LYS A 620 -0.51 34.14 3.70
CA LYS A 620 -1.77 34.87 3.51
C LYS A 620 -2.95 34.15 4.15
N THR A 621 -3.04 32.83 3.92
CA THR A 621 -4.07 31.97 4.52
C THR A 621 -3.82 31.78 6.01
N LEU A 622 -2.55 31.64 6.41
CA LEU A 622 -2.15 31.44 7.80
C LEU A 622 -2.47 32.64 8.71
N LEU A 623 -2.28 33.86 8.22
CA LEU A 623 -2.60 35.09 8.97
C LEU A 623 -4.12 35.21 9.23
N THR A 624 -4.93 34.74 8.29
CA THR A 624 -6.40 34.87 8.36
C THR A 624 -7.05 33.72 9.15
N HIS A 625 -6.56 32.49 8.95
CA HIS A 625 -7.19 31.27 9.47
C HIS A 625 -6.30 30.46 10.43
N GLY A 626 -5.10 30.94 10.77
CA GLY A 626 -4.09 30.15 11.49
C GLY A 626 -4.49 29.65 12.88
N HIS A 627 -5.47 30.27 13.54
CA HIS A 627 -6.03 29.77 14.81
C HIS A 627 -7.03 28.63 14.61
N LYS A 628 -7.54 28.43 13.39
CA LYS A 628 -8.48 27.36 13.00
C LYS A 628 -7.78 26.16 12.37
N ILE A 629 -6.48 26.27 12.07
CA ILE A 629 -5.64 25.18 11.58
C ILE A 629 -5.09 24.43 12.80
N ILE A 630 -5.87 23.47 13.27
CA ILE A 630 -5.57 22.59 14.41
C ILE A 630 -5.72 21.14 13.97
N GLU A 631 -5.03 20.23 14.66
CA GLU A 631 -5.23 18.80 14.49
C GLU A 631 -6.68 18.42 14.85
N ASP A 632 -7.21 17.42 14.15
CA ASP A 632 -8.61 16.96 14.17
C ASP A 632 -9.66 17.98 13.70
N GLY A 633 -9.23 19.13 13.14
CA GLY A 633 -10.13 20.11 12.55
C GLY A 633 -10.69 19.67 11.19
N LEU A 634 -12.02 19.81 11.00
CA LEU A 634 -12.69 19.58 9.71
C LEU A 634 -12.61 20.82 8.82
N VAL A 635 -12.18 20.63 7.57
CA VAL A 635 -11.89 21.75 6.67
C VAL A 635 -12.20 21.39 5.22
N ALA A 636 -12.56 22.41 4.44
CA ALA A 636 -12.55 22.41 2.99
C ALA A 636 -11.46 23.37 2.52
N VAL A 637 -10.50 22.86 1.76
CA VAL A 637 -9.34 23.62 1.28
C VAL A 637 -9.40 23.66 -0.24
N LYS A 638 -9.57 24.86 -0.79
CA LYS A 638 -9.38 25.10 -2.22
C LYS A 638 -7.88 25.16 -2.47
N CYS A 639 -7.37 24.26 -3.28
CA CYS A 639 -5.95 24.11 -3.54
C CYS A 639 -5.64 24.09 -5.03
N ARG A 640 -4.42 24.50 -5.34
CA ARG A 640 -3.82 24.28 -6.66
C ARG A 640 -3.00 23.00 -6.60
N TYR A 641 -3.26 22.09 -7.52
CA TYR A 641 -2.50 20.88 -7.76
C TYR A 641 -1.41 21.18 -8.79
N GLU A 642 -0.14 20.93 -8.45
CA GLU A 642 1.00 21.04 -9.36
C GLU A 642 1.75 19.72 -9.38
N ARG A 643 1.95 19.17 -10.58
CA ARG A 643 2.72 17.96 -10.82
C ARG A 643 3.96 18.31 -11.62
N ASN A 644 5.13 18.10 -11.03
CA ASN A 644 6.43 18.11 -11.69
C ASN A 644 6.93 16.67 -11.83
N GLU A 645 7.90 16.42 -12.73
CA GLU A 645 8.35 15.08 -13.18
C GLU A 645 8.50 14.03 -12.05
N ASP A 646 8.88 14.44 -10.82
CA ASP A 646 8.99 13.54 -9.64
C ASP A 646 8.30 14.04 -8.36
N ARG A 647 7.57 15.17 -8.36
CA ARG A 647 6.96 15.72 -7.14
C ARG A 647 5.57 16.32 -7.38
N ILE A 648 4.64 15.89 -6.53
CA ILE A 648 3.33 16.53 -6.36
C ILE A 648 3.47 17.64 -5.33
N SER A 649 2.97 18.83 -5.67
CA SER A 649 2.85 19.96 -4.76
C SER A 649 1.40 20.42 -4.72
N ILE A 650 0.83 20.48 -3.52
CA ILE A 650 -0.53 20.96 -3.30
C ILE A 650 -0.46 22.22 -2.44
N GLN A 651 -0.98 23.32 -2.98
CA GLN A 651 -0.85 24.64 -2.37
C GLN A 651 -2.23 25.20 -2.04
N SER A 652 -2.45 25.63 -0.79
CA SER A 652 -3.74 26.25 -0.41
C SER A 652 -3.93 27.58 -1.14
N LEU A 653 -5.10 27.78 -1.72
CA LEU A 653 -5.59 29.08 -2.17
C LEU A 653 -6.56 29.68 -1.15
N GLU A 654 -7.49 28.85 -0.66
CA GLU A 654 -8.53 29.26 0.28
C GLU A 654 -8.77 28.15 1.30
N PHE A 655 -9.09 28.53 2.54
CA PHE A 655 -9.27 27.61 3.65
C PHE A 655 -10.59 27.92 4.34
N THR A 656 -11.49 26.95 4.36
CA THR A 656 -12.82 27.06 4.96
C THR A 656 -12.95 26.01 6.06
N PRO A 657 -13.02 26.39 7.34
CA PRO A 657 -13.33 25.44 8.40
C PRO A 657 -14.76 24.97 8.26
N LEU A 658 -14.96 23.65 8.27
CA LEU A 658 -16.28 23.05 8.25
C LEU A 658 -16.71 22.86 9.69
N THR A 659 -17.76 23.58 10.08
CA THR A 659 -18.40 23.36 11.37
C THR A 659 -19.44 22.28 11.19
N ILE A 660 -19.43 21.25 12.04
CA ILE A 660 -20.56 20.35 12.17
C ILE A 660 -21.69 21.21 12.74
N SER A 661 -22.49 21.81 11.86
CA SER A 661 -23.81 22.26 12.27
C SER A 661 -24.52 20.97 12.64
N HIS A 662 -24.68 20.70 13.94
CA HIS A 662 -25.59 19.66 14.39
C HIS A 662 -26.88 19.89 13.62
N ARG A 663 -27.18 19.02 12.65
CA ARG A 663 -28.47 19.03 11.99
C ARG A 663 -29.47 18.89 13.13
N GLN A 664 -30.35 19.87 13.29
CA GLN A 664 -31.58 19.66 14.06
C GLN A 664 -32.23 18.43 13.44
N GLU A 665 -32.28 17.35 14.19
CA GLU A 665 -32.85 16.10 13.71
C GLU A 665 -34.32 16.37 13.29
N GLU A 666 -34.77 15.78 12.19
CA GLU A 666 -36.15 15.94 11.70
C GLU A 666 -36.90 14.63 11.95
N LEU A 667 -38.06 14.69 12.60
CA LEU A 667 -38.94 13.54 12.77
C LEU A 667 -39.91 13.45 11.59
N ARG A 668 -39.85 12.36 10.82
CA ARG A 668 -40.77 12.13 9.71
C ARG A 668 -41.78 11.04 10.03
N LEU A 669 -43.06 11.39 9.95
CA LEU A 669 -44.18 10.51 10.25
C LEU A 669 -44.92 10.15 8.97
N ASN A 670 -45.19 8.87 8.75
CA ASN A 670 -46.02 8.39 7.66
C ASN A 670 -47.35 7.88 8.20
N LEU A 671 -48.44 8.61 7.91
CA LEU A 671 -49.79 8.18 8.26
C LEU A 671 -50.60 7.95 6.98
N PRO A 672 -51.23 6.76 6.81
CA PRO A 672 -52.12 6.51 5.69
C PRO A 672 -53.26 7.54 5.68
N ALA A 673 -53.60 8.08 4.51
CA ALA A 673 -54.66 9.09 4.38
C ALA A 673 -56.03 8.61 4.91
N VAL A 674 -56.28 7.29 4.89
CA VAL A 674 -57.49 6.64 5.41
C VAL A 674 -57.58 6.66 6.94
N ALA A 675 -56.45 6.84 7.63
CA ALA A 675 -56.35 6.83 9.09
C ALA A 675 -56.46 8.22 9.75
N LEU A 676 -56.62 9.30 8.96
CA LEU A 676 -56.68 10.68 9.48
C LEU A 676 -58.13 11.11 9.74
N ASP A 677 -58.72 10.58 10.83
CA ASP A 677 -59.96 11.11 11.39
C ASP A 677 -59.68 12.16 12.50
N PRO A 678 -60.70 12.94 12.93
CA PRO A 678 -60.51 13.96 13.97
C PRO A 678 -59.96 13.43 15.30
N GLU A 679 -60.23 12.17 15.65
CA GLU A 679 -59.78 11.54 16.89
C GLU A 679 -58.29 11.20 16.82
N THR A 680 -57.84 10.66 15.68
CA THR A 680 -56.44 10.33 15.39
C THR A 680 -55.58 11.60 15.34
N VAL A 681 -56.09 12.67 14.71
CA VAL A 681 -55.40 13.97 14.69
C VAL A 681 -55.29 14.57 16.10
N ALA A 682 -56.36 14.49 16.91
CA ALA A 682 -56.32 14.97 18.29
C ALA A 682 -55.32 14.18 19.14
N ARG A 683 -55.23 12.85 18.94
CA ARG A 683 -54.28 11.98 19.61
C ARG A 683 -52.84 12.26 19.20
N LEU A 684 -52.57 12.43 17.90
CA LEU A 684 -51.25 12.81 17.39
C LEU A 684 -50.81 14.15 17.97
N LYS A 685 -51.71 15.15 17.94
CA LYS A 685 -51.48 16.47 18.54
C LYS A 685 -51.13 16.35 20.02
N GLY A 686 -51.90 15.56 20.78
CA GLY A 686 -51.67 15.34 22.21
C GLY A 686 -50.30 14.70 22.50
N ILE A 687 -49.88 13.73 21.69
CA ILE A 687 -48.55 13.10 21.83
C ILE A 687 -47.45 14.13 21.53
N LEU A 688 -47.47 14.79 20.37
CA LEU A 688 -46.43 15.75 19.99
C LEU A 688 -46.30 16.90 21.00
N SER A 689 -47.41 17.44 21.50
CA SER A 689 -47.40 18.51 22.51
C SER A 689 -46.92 18.06 23.90
N SER A 690 -46.91 16.75 24.19
CA SER A 690 -46.47 16.21 25.49
C SER A 690 -44.95 15.99 25.57
N TYR A 691 -44.24 16.05 24.43
CA TYR A 691 -42.81 15.81 24.34
C TYR A 691 -42.10 16.95 23.58
N PRO A 692 -42.14 18.20 24.08
CA PRO A 692 -41.54 19.34 23.39
C PRO A 692 -40.01 19.20 23.30
N GLY A 693 -39.45 19.59 22.17
CA GLY A 693 -37.99 19.59 21.93
C GLY A 693 -37.57 20.55 20.83
N SER A 694 -36.49 20.23 20.11
CA SER A 694 -35.88 21.13 19.10
C SER A 694 -36.00 20.63 17.66
N SER A 695 -36.64 19.48 17.46
CA SER A 695 -36.73 18.81 16.16
C SER A 695 -38.04 19.10 15.43
N TYR A 696 -37.95 19.41 14.13
CA TYR A 696 -39.11 19.63 13.27
C TYR A 696 -39.82 18.33 12.94
N VAL A 697 -41.16 18.37 12.91
CA VAL A 697 -41.99 17.22 12.54
C VAL A 697 -42.57 17.41 11.14
N PHE A 698 -42.38 16.41 10.28
CA PHE A 698 -42.95 16.33 8.94
C PHE A 698 -43.95 15.19 8.88
N LEU A 699 -45.19 15.48 8.50
CA LEU A 699 -46.25 14.50 8.32
C LEU A 699 -46.46 14.19 6.84
N HIS A 700 -46.20 12.94 6.46
CA HIS A 700 -46.51 12.37 5.16
C HIS A 700 -47.93 11.81 5.18
N ILE A 701 -48.77 12.31 4.28
CA ILE A 701 -50.16 11.89 4.09
C ILE A 701 -50.25 11.16 2.75
N GLY A 702 -50.05 9.84 2.78
CA GLY A 702 -49.86 9.02 1.59
C GLY A 702 -48.64 9.46 0.75
N ASP A 703 -48.58 9.03 -0.51
CA ASP A 703 -47.40 9.23 -1.37
C ASP A 703 -47.31 10.65 -1.98
N ALA A 704 -48.29 11.52 -1.75
CA ALA A 704 -48.46 12.75 -2.53
C ALA A 704 -48.37 14.06 -1.73
N LYS A 705 -48.47 14.05 -0.39
CA LYS A 705 -48.47 15.30 0.42
C LYS A 705 -47.61 15.20 1.67
N ILE A 706 -46.74 16.19 1.86
CA ILE A 706 -45.90 16.36 3.05
C ILE A 706 -46.27 17.69 3.71
N LEU A 707 -46.64 17.64 4.99
CA LEU A 707 -46.92 18.81 5.80
C LEU A 707 -45.79 19.02 6.81
N LYS A 708 -45.17 20.19 6.80
CA LYS A 708 -44.32 20.65 7.90
C LYS A 708 -45.22 21.22 9.00
N LEU A 709 -45.16 20.65 10.19
CA LEU A 709 -45.94 21.16 11.33
C LEU A 709 -45.31 22.46 11.87
N GLY A 710 -46.14 23.30 12.51
CA GLY A 710 -45.71 24.57 13.10
C GLY A 710 -44.71 24.39 14.26
N GLU A 711 -44.03 25.47 14.64
CA GLU A 711 -43.02 25.46 15.72
C GLU A 711 -43.58 25.03 17.08
N GLU A 712 -44.89 25.16 17.28
CA GLU A 712 -45.60 24.66 18.46
C GLU A 712 -45.61 23.12 18.58
N PHE A 713 -45.13 22.40 17.55
CA PHE A 713 -45.01 20.94 17.52
C PHE A 713 -43.55 20.46 17.37
N LEU A 714 -42.57 21.26 17.78
CA LEU A 714 -41.19 20.79 17.91
C LEU A 714 -41.09 19.73 19.01
N VAL A 715 -40.38 18.63 18.75
CA VAL A 715 -40.34 17.46 19.66
C VAL A 715 -38.92 17.02 20.02
N ASP A 716 -38.81 16.27 21.10
CA ASP A 716 -37.63 15.46 21.44
C ASP A 716 -37.80 14.06 20.82
N ILE A 717 -36.96 13.73 19.83
CA ILE A 717 -37.13 12.53 18.99
C ILE A 717 -37.04 11.25 19.82
N ASP A 718 -36.03 11.12 20.66
CA ASP A 718 -35.80 9.89 21.44
C ASP A 718 -36.97 9.60 22.38
N ARG A 719 -37.60 10.66 22.90
CA ARG A 719 -38.70 10.55 23.87
C ARG A 719 -40.06 10.37 23.21
N VAL A 720 -40.27 10.93 22.01
CA VAL A 720 -41.57 10.90 21.32
C VAL A 720 -41.76 9.64 20.46
N ILE A 721 -40.67 8.96 20.05
CA ILE A 721 -40.76 7.74 19.23
C ILE A 721 -41.54 6.60 19.91
N PRO A 722 -41.26 6.21 21.18
CA PRO A 722 -41.99 5.13 21.84
C PRO A 722 -43.53 5.35 21.90
N PRO A 723 -44.04 6.51 22.35
CA PRO A 723 -45.49 6.73 22.38
C PRO A 723 -46.12 6.83 20.98
N LEU A 724 -45.40 7.33 19.98
CA LEU A 724 -45.88 7.30 18.58
C LEU A 724 -46.02 5.88 18.04
N ARG A 725 -45.03 5.01 18.30
CA ARG A 725 -45.09 3.59 17.90
C ARG A 725 -46.23 2.84 18.60
N VAL A 726 -46.48 3.14 19.87
CA VAL A 726 -47.62 2.56 20.62
C VAL A 726 -48.95 3.03 20.06
N ALA A 727 -49.06 4.31 19.68
CA ALA A 727 -50.31 4.89 19.22
C ALA A 727 -50.65 4.54 17.76
N PHE A 728 -49.65 4.44 16.88
CA PHE A 728 -49.85 4.36 15.43
C PHE A 728 -49.09 3.19 14.76
N GLY A 729 -48.40 2.35 15.54
CA GLY A 729 -47.62 1.22 15.04
C GLY A 729 -46.18 1.58 14.68
N ALA A 730 -45.33 0.56 14.53
CA ALA A 730 -43.90 0.73 14.27
C ALA A 730 -43.60 1.41 12.92
N SER A 731 -44.50 1.27 11.94
CA SER A 731 -44.38 1.81 10.57
C SER A 731 -44.71 3.30 10.46
N VAL A 732 -45.07 3.97 11.56
CA VAL A 732 -45.41 5.40 11.54
C VAL A 732 -44.17 6.29 11.40
N ILE A 733 -42.98 5.81 11.76
CA ILE A 733 -41.73 6.57 11.66
C ILE A 733 -40.98 6.09 10.42
N MET A 734 -40.52 7.03 9.59
CA MET A 734 -39.72 6.74 8.41
C MET A 734 -38.23 6.72 8.69
#